data_AF-A0A9N8L9B7-F1
#
_entry.id   AF-A0A9N8L9B7-F1
#
_cell.length_a   1.000
_cell.length_b   1.000
_cell.length_c   1.000
_cell.angle_alpha   90.00
_cell.angle_beta   90.00
_cell.angle_gamma   90.00
#
_symmetry.space_group_name_H-M   'P 1'
#
loop_
_entity.id
_entity.type
_entity.pdbx_description
1 polymer ?
#
loop_
_entity_poly.entity_id
_entity_poly.type
_entity_poly.pdbx_seq_one_letter_code
_entity_poly.pdbx_strand_id
1 'polypeptide(L)'
;MRVFSGTVAASLLLALATGIRPSAAAPAPAAAAEDAPSWSLIIARTPPAAQTTGFKPYLHPAKLTQLLSDSLLAAASTTPASCQAPAKVLYAGQYAVSPPVLMSKNEPASEVALWWSAHESTSSSCAITLQESSPSTQIPLQIDSILPSITSPHKHLVFVAQEALDPSLLDERSNASWASPMLLQHVAAQTLDVIDAQGSRREVERWTWEQQMRALLGGSSFKRESTDLDTPSVALHSSANDNTQAIFAADKTGEKVARVTDIHTLHEHVQLLHLNKYWALLQMDDAALLSHELFLPTDSRISLIPSPEQASLSATADGPAGNSSEPSYPQPVFSSLISSILASNQISTKRLQKDARVLTAEDANPGWVTRHSATAGGRQAAEWVLSQMQASLEWVAGAECHLHEYDPIFAPNVVCTIKSDPEAVAAEKKRLVAVKGEEEAEGLVLVSAHYDSRGTFGYIEAPGGDDDGSGTTLVLGLARVIGEYRLRFARDVHIVAHSGEEQGLIGSKHYARLLREKKEAVRLALQADMVAFHQPGEPPQLAFPNRLATDSATKYVQSLAQLYTPELVTGYCTACCSDHQSYWEEGFPATWLFERNGAIADPAYHQSYDLTNRTGYDFDQLRGATQVALATILETAHFYL
;
A
#
# COMPACT_ATOMS: atom_id res chain seq x y z
N MET A 1 -24.19 3.42 -52.53
CA MET A 1 -24.30 4.56 -53.47
C MET A 1 -25.51 5.39 -53.04
N ARG A 2 -25.43 6.73 -53.15
CA ARG A 2 -26.32 7.75 -52.53
C ARG A 2 -26.07 8.01 -51.03
N VAL A 3 -26.19 9.29 -50.68
CA VAL A 3 -25.74 10.01 -49.47
C VAL A 3 -26.77 11.11 -49.17
N PHE A 4 -27.08 11.37 -47.90
CA PHE A 4 -27.46 12.67 -47.30
C PHE A 4 -27.24 12.47 -45.77
N SER A 5 -26.15 12.93 -45.15
CA SER A 5 -25.75 14.31 -44.75
C SER A 5 -26.31 14.73 -43.38
N GLY A 6 -25.41 15.03 -42.42
CA GLY A 6 -25.79 15.38 -41.03
C GLY A 6 -24.62 15.88 -40.15
N THR A 7 -23.84 16.83 -40.68
CA THR A 7 -23.07 17.86 -39.93
C THR A 7 -22.60 17.60 -38.48
N VAL A 8 -21.34 17.18 -38.30
CA VAL A 8 -20.47 17.64 -37.20
C VAL A 8 -19.07 17.91 -37.76
N ALA A 9 -18.87 19.11 -38.34
CA ALA A 9 -17.58 19.56 -38.88
C ALA A 9 -17.54 21.10 -38.93
N ALA A 10 -17.80 21.76 -37.78
CA ALA A 10 -17.94 23.22 -37.71
C ALA A 10 -17.46 23.81 -36.37
N SER A 11 -16.17 23.59 -36.02
CA SER A 11 -15.47 24.37 -34.98
C SER A 11 -13.98 24.64 -35.28
N LEU A 12 -13.34 23.91 -36.20
CA LEU A 12 -11.89 24.01 -36.44
C LEU A 12 -11.48 24.92 -37.62
N LEU A 13 -12.40 25.72 -38.17
CA LEU A 13 -12.19 26.50 -39.40
C LEU A 13 -12.63 27.97 -39.31
N LEU A 14 -12.49 28.58 -38.12
CA LEU A 14 -12.70 30.02 -37.91
C LEU A 14 -11.51 30.73 -37.22
N ALA A 15 -10.30 30.19 -37.37
CA ALA A 15 -9.07 30.73 -36.75
C ALA A 15 -8.01 31.25 -37.76
N LEU A 16 -8.30 31.24 -39.07
CA LEU A 16 -7.31 31.52 -40.14
C LEU A 16 -7.68 32.65 -41.11
N ALA A 17 -8.69 33.49 -40.78
CA ALA A 17 -9.20 34.51 -41.70
C ALA A 17 -9.28 35.95 -41.16
N THR A 18 -8.94 36.20 -39.88
CA THR A 18 -8.95 37.55 -39.28
C THR A 18 -7.56 37.93 -38.77
N GLY A 19 -6.83 38.72 -39.56
CA GLY A 19 -5.48 39.21 -39.26
C GLY A 19 -5.44 40.25 -38.13
N ILE A 20 -5.92 39.90 -36.95
CA ILE A 20 -5.87 40.73 -35.74
C ILE A 20 -4.72 40.20 -34.87
N ARG A 21 -3.61 40.96 -34.83
CA ARG A 21 -2.54 40.68 -33.85
C ARG A 21 -3.09 40.89 -32.44
N PRO A 22 -2.94 39.92 -31.52
CA PRO A 22 -3.06 40.20 -30.10
C PRO A 22 -2.00 41.25 -29.72
N SER A 23 -2.42 42.28 -28.97
CA SER A 23 -1.49 43.22 -28.36
C SER A 23 -0.49 42.45 -27.51
N ALA A 24 0.75 42.96 -27.41
CA ALA A 24 1.65 42.52 -26.36
C ALA A 24 0.91 42.68 -25.02
N ALA A 25 0.81 41.58 -24.27
CA ALA A 25 0.33 41.65 -22.90
C ALA A 25 1.30 42.54 -22.12
N ALA A 26 0.76 43.48 -21.34
CA ALA A 26 1.58 44.21 -20.38
C ALA A 26 2.27 43.19 -19.47
N PRO A 27 3.53 43.43 -19.04
CA PRO A 27 4.15 42.57 -18.05
C PRO A 27 3.21 42.52 -16.84
N ALA A 28 2.88 41.31 -16.38
CA ALA A 28 2.15 41.14 -15.14
C ALA A 28 2.88 41.94 -14.05
N PRO A 29 2.16 42.67 -13.17
CA PRO A 29 2.82 43.33 -12.06
C PRO A 29 3.63 42.26 -11.33
N ALA A 30 4.91 42.52 -11.09
CA ALA A 30 5.74 41.60 -10.33
C ALA A 30 5.03 41.40 -8.99
N ALA A 31 4.48 40.20 -8.78
CA ALA A 31 3.96 39.83 -7.49
C ALA A 31 5.13 40.04 -6.52
N ALA A 32 4.92 40.88 -5.51
CA ALA A 32 5.79 40.86 -4.37
C ALA A 32 5.83 39.41 -3.91
N ALA A 33 7.03 38.88 -3.65
CA ALA A 33 7.15 37.58 -3.02
C ALA A 33 6.54 37.72 -1.62
N GLU A 34 5.25 37.39 -1.49
CA GLU A 34 4.66 37.08 -0.20
C GLU A 34 5.44 35.88 0.34
N ASP A 35 5.91 36.00 1.58
CA ASP A 35 6.81 35.02 2.19
C ASP A 35 6.16 33.63 2.13
N ALA A 36 6.72 32.76 1.28
CA ALA A 36 6.25 31.39 1.17
C ALA A 36 6.41 30.73 2.55
N PRO A 37 5.33 30.16 3.12
CA PRO A 37 5.34 29.72 4.51
C PRO A 37 6.45 28.70 4.75
N SER A 38 7.30 28.96 5.76
CA SER A 38 8.32 28.03 6.21
C SER A 38 7.68 26.88 7.00
N TRP A 39 7.96 25.66 6.57
CA TRP A 39 7.48 24.42 7.18
C TRP A 39 8.63 23.69 7.87
N SER A 40 8.36 23.16 9.06
CA SER A 40 9.30 22.32 9.82
C SER A 40 8.80 20.90 9.88
N LEU A 41 9.64 19.92 9.51
CA LEU A 41 9.44 18.53 9.88
C LEU A 41 10.04 18.30 11.26
N ILE A 42 9.26 17.70 12.16
CA ILE A 42 9.72 17.32 13.48
C ILE A 42 9.68 15.81 13.61
N ILE A 43 10.78 15.25 14.13
CA ILE A 43 10.89 13.83 14.44
C ILE A 43 10.81 13.69 15.95
N ALA A 44 9.92 12.81 16.42
CA ALA A 44 9.93 12.40 17.82
C ALA A 44 9.93 10.89 17.98
N ARG A 45 10.59 10.43 19.04
CA ARG A 45 10.71 9.02 19.40
C ARG A 45 9.86 8.75 20.64
N THR A 46 9.05 7.70 20.62
CA THR A 46 8.41 7.21 21.85
C THR A 46 9.43 6.37 22.64
N PRO A 47 9.58 6.57 23.96
CA PRO A 47 10.43 5.71 24.78
C PRO A 47 9.97 4.25 24.71
N PRO A 48 10.92 3.31 24.81
CA PRO A 48 10.61 1.89 24.82
C PRO A 48 9.67 1.53 25.97
N ALA A 49 8.65 0.73 25.69
CA ALA A 49 7.67 0.34 26.70
C ALA A 49 8.31 -0.57 27.76
N ALA A 50 8.08 -0.27 29.03
CA ALA A 50 8.52 -1.13 30.12
C ALA A 50 7.64 -2.40 30.17
N GLN A 51 8.17 -3.51 29.68
CA GLN A 51 7.67 -4.88 29.89
C GLN A 51 6.30 -5.27 29.30
N THR A 52 5.66 -4.45 28.46
CA THR A 52 4.45 -4.88 27.74
C THR A 52 4.82 -5.59 26.43
N THR A 53 4.53 -6.89 26.34
CA THR A 53 4.74 -7.74 25.15
C THR A 53 3.70 -7.50 24.04
N GLY A 54 3.20 -6.27 23.91
CA GLY A 54 2.20 -5.88 22.93
C GLY A 54 2.61 -4.59 22.24
N PHE A 55 2.28 -4.48 20.95
CA PHE A 55 2.38 -3.22 20.22
C PHE A 55 1.56 -2.15 20.93
N LYS A 56 2.07 -0.91 20.94
CA LYS A 56 1.34 0.25 21.46
C LYS A 56 0.07 0.49 20.62
N PRO A 57 -0.98 1.10 21.19
CA PRO A 57 -2.14 1.49 20.40
C PRO A 57 -1.72 2.50 19.31
N TYR A 58 -1.96 2.14 18.05
CA TYR A 58 -1.72 3.02 16.92
C TYR A 58 -2.67 4.23 16.97
N LEU A 59 -2.13 5.44 16.89
CA LEU A 59 -2.91 6.67 16.78
C LEU A 59 -3.04 7.04 15.30
N HIS A 60 -4.27 6.96 14.79
CA HIS A 60 -4.61 7.43 13.45
C HIS A 60 -4.05 8.85 13.20
N PRO A 61 -3.39 9.13 12.04
CA PRO A 61 -2.75 10.41 11.78
C PRO A 61 -3.59 11.66 12.09
N ALA A 62 -4.90 11.65 11.81
CA ALA A 62 -5.77 12.78 12.16
C ALA A 62 -5.90 12.98 13.69
N LYS A 63 -6.10 11.88 14.45
CA LYS A 63 -6.16 11.91 15.93
C LYS A 63 -4.80 12.31 16.54
N LEU A 64 -3.70 11.82 15.97
CA LEU A 64 -2.35 12.21 16.40
C LEU A 64 -2.08 13.71 16.11
N THR A 65 -2.48 14.19 14.94
CA THR A 65 -2.38 15.62 14.55
C THR A 65 -3.17 16.50 15.53
N GLN A 66 -4.38 16.08 15.90
CA GLN A 66 -5.21 16.77 16.88
C GLN A 66 -4.56 16.76 18.28
N LEU A 67 -4.18 15.59 18.80
CA LEU A 67 -3.55 15.46 20.11
C LEU A 67 -2.25 16.28 20.23
N LEU A 68 -1.42 16.29 19.18
CA LEU A 68 -0.23 17.13 19.11
C LEU A 68 -0.59 18.62 19.06
N SER A 69 -1.58 19.03 18.26
CA SER A 69 -2.06 20.41 18.20
C SER A 69 -2.54 20.91 19.57
N ASP A 70 -3.43 20.14 20.21
CA ASP A 70 -3.99 20.48 21.52
C ASP A 70 -2.91 20.54 22.60
N SER A 71 -1.95 19.59 22.58
CA SER A 71 -0.84 19.55 23.54
C SER A 71 0.18 20.69 23.32
N LEU A 72 0.44 21.07 22.07
CA LEU A 72 1.29 22.21 21.72
C LEU A 72 0.65 23.54 22.12
N LEU A 73 -0.66 23.70 21.89
CA LEU A 73 -1.44 24.85 22.36
C LEU A 73 -1.44 24.95 23.90
N ALA A 74 -1.60 23.82 24.60
CA ALA A 74 -1.51 23.78 26.06
C ALA A 74 -0.11 24.15 26.57
N ALA A 75 0.95 23.61 25.96
CA ALA A 75 2.34 23.92 26.33
C ALA A 75 2.71 25.40 26.13
N ALA A 76 2.18 26.05 25.08
CA ALA A 76 2.39 27.47 24.81
C ALA A 76 1.92 28.39 25.95
N SER A 77 0.95 27.94 26.76
CA SER A 77 0.41 28.72 27.89
C SER A 77 1.26 28.66 29.17
N THR A 78 2.27 27.78 29.24
CA THR A 78 3.00 27.46 30.49
C THR A 78 4.53 27.39 30.34
N THR A 79 5.09 27.54 29.15
CA THR A 79 6.53 27.36 28.89
C THR A 79 7.30 28.70 28.73
N PRO A 80 8.64 28.71 28.94
CA PRO A 80 9.49 29.86 28.66
C PRO A 80 9.49 30.21 27.17
N ALA A 81 9.83 31.47 26.85
CA ALA A 81 9.82 32.04 25.48
C ALA A 81 10.70 31.31 24.44
N SER A 82 11.49 30.30 24.84
CA SER A 82 12.26 29.42 23.96
C SER A 82 11.45 28.27 23.34
N CYS A 83 10.23 27.97 23.80
CA CYS A 83 9.31 27.00 23.18
C CYS A 83 8.09 27.74 22.63
N GLN A 84 8.25 28.48 21.53
CA GLN A 84 7.09 28.94 20.75
C GLN A 84 6.44 27.72 20.09
N ALA A 85 5.15 27.50 20.35
CA ALA A 85 4.39 26.45 19.68
C ALA A 85 4.09 26.85 18.22
N PRO A 86 3.93 25.87 17.30
CA PRO A 86 3.55 26.15 15.93
C PRO A 86 2.17 26.79 15.83
N ALA A 87 2.00 27.64 14.81
CA ALA A 87 0.72 28.28 14.54
C ALA A 87 -0.37 27.25 14.16
N LYS A 88 0.03 26.14 13.52
CA LYS A 88 -0.83 25.00 13.18
C LYS A 88 0.02 23.76 12.87
N VAL A 89 -0.34 22.59 13.39
CA VAL A 89 0.13 21.29 12.87
C VAL A 89 -0.72 20.94 11.64
N LEU A 90 -0.09 20.59 10.51
CA LEU A 90 -0.83 20.22 9.29
C LEU A 90 -1.13 18.73 9.21
N TYR A 91 -0.16 17.91 9.58
CA TYR A 91 -0.25 16.45 9.56
C TYR A 91 0.79 15.87 10.51
N ALA A 92 0.44 14.77 11.17
CA ALA A 92 1.33 13.94 11.97
C ALA A 92 1.10 12.46 11.63
N GLY A 93 2.15 11.75 11.24
CA GLY A 93 2.14 10.30 10.99
C GLY A 93 2.90 9.54 12.06
N GLN A 94 2.42 8.34 12.41
CA GLN A 94 3.09 7.41 13.31
C GLN A 94 3.66 6.25 12.49
N TYR A 95 4.97 6.05 12.57
CA TYR A 95 5.71 5.04 11.82
C TYR A 95 6.38 4.08 12.81
N ALA A 96 6.01 2.80 12.74
CA ALA A 96 6.60 1.77 13.60
C ALA A 96 8.01 1.41 13.13
N VAL A 97 8.98 1.41 14.04
CA VAL A 97 10.37 0.98 13.79
C VAL A 97 10.69 -0.21 14.68
N SER A 98 10.60 -1.39 14.09
CA SER A 98 10.88 -2.67 14.74
C SER A 98 12.31 -3.10 14.41
N PRO A 99 13.18 -3.36 15.40
CA PRO A 99 14.51 -3.92 15.14
C PRO A 99 14.40 -5.39 14.67
N PRO A 100 15.39 -5.92 13.92
CA PRO A 100 15.42 -7.32 13.51
C PRO A 100 15.38 -8.30 14.69
N VAL A 101 14.62 -9.40 14.57
CA VAL A 101 14.28 -10.29 15.70
C VAL A 101 15.50 -11.06 16.26
N LEU A 102 16.60 -11.16 15.51
CA LEU A 102 17.91 -11.52 16.06
C LEU A 102 18.91 -10.35 15.99
N MET A 103 19.21 -9.78 17.16
CA MET A 103 20.58 -9.76 17.71
C MET A 103 20.66 -9.28 19.17
N SER A 104 19.57 -8.79 19.77
CA SER A 104 19.44 -8.76 21.24
C SER A 104 18.00 -9.02 21.68
N LYS A 105 17.81 -9.81 22.75
CA LYS A 105 16.48 -10.03 23.37
C LYS A 105 15.96 -8.81 24.14
N ASN A 106 16.62 -7.65 24.01
CA ASN A 106 16.51 -6.51 24.93
C ASN A 106 16.33 -5.13 24.23
N GLU A 107 16.29 -5.04 22.89
CA GLU A 107 15.92 -3.81 22.17
C GLU A 107 14.42 -3.86 21.79
N PRO A 108 13.51 -3.30 22.61
CA PRO A 108 12.09 -3.19 22.27
C PRO A 108 11.83 -2.29 21.06
N ALA A 109 10.76 -2.59 20.32
CA ALA A 109 10.29 -1.79 19.20
C ALA A 109 10.05 -0.33 19.61
N SER A 110 10.37 0.58 18.68
CA SER A 110 10.25 2.02 18.85
C SER A 110 9.30 2.60 17.82
N GLU A 111 8.75 3.78 18.09
CA GLU A 111 7.90 4.47 17.12
C GLU A 111 8.48 5.84 16.85
N VAL A 112 8.45 6.20 15.57
CA VAL A 112 8.83 7.52 15.09
C VAL A 112 7.53 8.24 14.72
N ALA A 113 7.21 9.28 15.49
CA ALA A 113 6.19 10.24 15.10
C ALA A 113 6.85 11.33 14.25
N LEU A 114 6.31 11.58 13.05
CA LEU A 114 6.76 12.64 12.15
C LEU A 114 5.61 13.62 11.97
N TRP A 115 5.82 14.92 12.18
CA TRP A 115 4.79 15.91 11.90
C TRP A 115 5.32 17.18 11.26
N TRP A 116 4.42 17.83 10.53
CA TRP A 116 4.66 19.11 9.86
C TRP A 116 3.91 20.22 10.56
N SER A 117 4.52 21.40 10.61
CA SER A 117 3.85 22.58 11.16
C SER A 117 4.25 23.88 10.46
N ALA A 118 3.31 24.83 10.43
CA ALA A 118 3.55 26.21 10.02
C ALA A 118 4.34 26.92 11.13
N HIS A 119 5.52 27.46 10.81
CA HIS A 119 6.35 28.14 11.82
C HIS A 119 7.20 29.27 11.25
N GLU A 120 7.30 30.35 12.02
CA GLU A 120 8.28 31.44 11.84
C GLU A 120 9.56 31.27 12.69
N SER A 121 9.73 30.19 13.48
CA SER A 121 10.90 30.07 14.37
C SER A 121 11.43 28.65 14.62
N THR A 122 12.70 28.59 15.03
CA THR A 122 13.59 27.42 14.94
C THR A 122 14.05 26.94 16.32
N SER A 123 13.15 26.41 17.15
CA SER A 123 13.51 25.86 18.47
C SER A 123 13.70 24.34 18.42
N SER A 124 14.89 23.87 18.80
CA SER A 124 15.32 22.47 18.71
C SER A 124 15.28 21.72 20.04
N SER A 125 14.52 22.18 21.04
CA SER A 125 14.53 21.56 22.38
C SER A 125 13.24 21.82 23.18
N CYS A 126 12.18 21.06 22.89
CA CYS A 126 11.00 20.95 23.74
C CYS A 126 10.66 19.45 23.91
N ALA A 127 9.95 19.07 24.98
CA ALA A 127 9.45 17.71 25.18
C ALA A 127 7.95 17.77 25.40
N ILE A 128 7.20 16.88 24.74
CA ILE A 128 5.73 16.84 24.79
C ILE A 128 5.31 15.51 25.38
N THR A 129 4.38 15.53 26.33
CA THR A 129 3.72 14.32 26.82
C THR A 129 2.27 14.34 26.36
N LEU A 130 1.91 13.45 25.44
CA LEU A 130 0.52 13.27 25.05
C LEU A 130 -0.19 12.45 26.12
N GLN A 131 -1.38 12.89 26.52
CA GLN A 131 -2.27 12.15 27.42
C GLN A 131 -3.51 11.73 26.63
N GLU A 132 -3.77 10.42 26.55
CA GLU A 132 -5.05 9.96 26.00
C GLU A 132 -6.19 10.19 27.00
N SER A 133 -7.43 10.08 26.52
CA SER A 133 -8.65 10.16 27.35
C SER A 133 -8.76 9.06 28.43
N SER A 134 -7.85 8.07 28.42
CA SER A 134 -7.67 7.12 29.52
C SER A 134 -6.56 7.62 30.47
N PRO A 135 -6.83 7.76 31.79
CA PRO A 135 -5.90 8.38 32.74
C PRO A 135 -4.59 7.58 32.99
N SER A 136 -4.40 6.41 32.38
CA SER A 136 -3.21 5.57 32.55
C SER A 136 -2.19 5.63 31.40
N THR A 137 -2.52 6.23 30.26
CA THR A 137 -1.67 6.18 29.05
C THR A 137 -1.08 7.56 28.74
N GLN A 138 0.21 7.72 29.09
CA GLN A 138 1.01 8.89 28.70
C GLN A 138 2.05 8.48 27.66
N ILE A 139 2.12 9.21 26.55
CA ILE A 139 3.11 9.01 25.48
C ILE A 139 4.07 10.21 25.51
N PRO A 140 5.23 10.09 26.20
CA PRO A 140 6.29 11.09 26.12
C PRO A 140 6.96 11.04 24.74
N LEU A 141 7.27 12.22 24.20
CA LEU A 141 7.90 12.45 22.90
C LEU A 141 9.11 13.37 23.07
N GLN A 142 10.29 12.87 22.74
CA GLN A 142 11.52 13.67 22.64
C GLN A 142 11.65 14.21 21.22
N ILE A 143 11.84 15.52 21.07
CA ILE A 143 11.88 16.23 19.77
C ILE A 143 13.32 16.40 19.27
N ASP A 144 13.57 15.95 18.03
CA ASP A 144 14.71 16.34 17.21
C ASP A 144 14.18 17.13 15.99
N SER A 145 14.64 18.38 15.78
CA SER A 145 14.22 19.22 14.65
C SER A 145 15.10 18.98 13.41
N ILE A 146 14.50 18.69 12.25
CA ILE A 146 15.22 18.53 10.99
C ILE A 146 14.54 19.41 9.93
N LEU A 147 15.31 20.33 9.35
CA LEU A 147 14.79 21.38 8.46
C LEU A 147 15.31 21.23 7.03
N PRO A 148 14.65 20.44 6.17
CA PRO A 148 14.68 20.63 4.73
C PRO A 148 13.48 21.47 4.29
N SER A 149 13.74 22.60 3.65
CA SER A 149 12.70 23.35 2.91
C SER A 149 12.32 22.57 1.66
N ILE A 150 11.22 21.82 1.70
CA ILE A 150 10.71 21.04 0.56
C ILE A 150 9.56 21.81 -0.10
N THR A 151 9.87 22.50 -1.18
CA THR A 151 8.92 23.29 -2.00
C THR A 151 9.08 23.02 -3.50
N SER A 152 9.75 21.94 -3.88
CA SER A 152 9.90 21.54 -5.28
C SER A 152 8.79 20.55 -5.66
N PRO A 153 8.07 20.75 -6.78
CA PRO A 153 7.35 19.64 -7.42
C PRO A 153 8.35 18.54 -7.82
N HIS A 154 7.86 17.31 -7.97
CA HIS A 154 8.66 16.11 -8.26
C HIS A 154 9.74 15.76 -7.22
N LYS A 155 9.57 16.20 -5.96
CA LYS A 155 10.42 15.79 -4.83
C LYS A 155 9.58 15.36 -3.63
N HIS A 156 9.64 14.06 -3.35
CA HIS A 156 8.89 13.39 -2.30
C HIS A 156 9.73 13.24 -1.04
N LEU A 157 9.08 13.36 0.12
CA LEU A 157 9.69 12.95 1.38
C LEU A 157 9.32 11.50 1.68
N VAL A 158 10.33 10.66 1.87
CA VAL A 158 10.19 9.22 2.05
C VAL A 158 10.79 8.83 3.39
N PHE A 159 9.95 8.29 4.28
CA PHE A 159 10.43 7.53 5.43
C PHE A 159 10.84 6.14 4.95
N VAL A 160 12.05 5.71 5.28
CA VAL A 160 12.53 4.36 4.98
C VAL A 160 12.87 3.69 6.29
N ALA A 161 12.31 2.52 6.58
CA ALA A 161 12.66 1.75 7.76
C ALA A 161 13.12 0.35 7.38
N GLN A 162 13.97 -0.24 8.21
CA GLN A 162 14.23 -1.67 8.16
C GLN A 162 12.92 -2.41 8.52
N GLU A 163 12.64 -3.49 7.78
CA GLU A 163 11.57 -4.44 8.07
C GLU A 163 12.04 -5.42 9.16
N ALA A 164 11.14 -5.75 10.11
CA ALA A 164 11.49 -6.67 11.19
C ALA A 164 11.22 -8.10 10.76
N LEU A 165 12.30 -8.80 10.45
CA LEU A 165 12.29 -10.16 9.95
C LEU A 165 12.32 -11.16 11.12
N ASP A 166 11.57 -12.26 10.99
CA ASP A 166 11.82 -13.48 11.76
C ASP A 166 12.81 -14.36 11.00
N PRO A 167 14.07 -14.50 11.46
CA PRO A 167 15.08 -15.28 10.75
C PRO A 167 14.84 -16.80 10.77
N SER A 168 13.80 -17.29 11.47
CA SER A 168 13.37 -18.69 11.34
C SER A 168 12.61 -18.97 10.03
N LEU A 169 12.22 -17.93 9.29
CA LEU A 169 11.67 -18.01 7.94
C LEU A 169 12.75 -18.04 6.83
N LEU A 170 14.04 -17.96 7.20
CA LEU A 170 15.17 -17.99 6.26
C LEU A 170 15.71 -19.42 6.11
N ASP A 171 15.47 -20.05 4.96
CA ASP A 171 16.06 -21.37 4.58
C ASP A 171 17.55 -21.23 4.21
N GLU A 172 18.32 -22.33 4.24
CA GLU A 172 19.72 -22.37 3.78
C GLU A 172 19.88 -22.02 2.28
N ARG A 173 18.79 -22.01 1.50
CA ARG A 173 18.78 -21.49 0.13
C ARG A 173 18.67 -19.97 0.04
N SER A 174 18.30 -19.29 1.12
CA SER A 174 18.27 -17.83 1.20
C SER A 174 19.70 -17.25 1.33
N ASN A 175 20.51 -17.42 0.27
CA ASN A 175 21.64 -16.54 -0.03
C ASN A 175 21.13 -15.14 -0.44
N ALA A 176 20.13 -14.62 0.29
CA ALA A 176 19.56 -13.30 0.10
C ALA A 176 20.63 -12.30 0.52
N SER A 177 21.08 -11.53 -0.47
CA SER A 177 21.98 -10.44 -0.21
C SER A 177 21.21 -9.33 0.47
N TRP A 178 21.56 -9.03 1.72
CA TRP A 178 21.05 -7.87 2.46
C TRP A 178 21.41 -6.54 1.77
N ALA A 179 22.37 -6.58 0.85
CA ALA A 179 22.89 -5.51 0.01
C ALA A 179 21.99 -5.20 -1.19
N SER A 180 21.77 -3.91 -1.47
CA SER A 180 21.01 -3.49 -2.66
C SER A 180 21.64 -3.95 -3.97
N PRO A 181 20.84 -4.19 -5.02
CA PRO A 181 21.33 -4.59 -6.34
C PRO A 181 22.43 -3.66 -6.88
N MET A 182 22.27 -2.33 -6.73
CA MET A 182 23.24 -1.34 -7.17
C MET A 182 24.53 -1.34 -6.33
N LEU A 183 24.44 -1.56 -5.01
CA LEU A 183 25.63 -1.68 -4.16
C LEU A 183 26.47 -2.90 -4.56
N LEU A 184 25.81 -4.03 -4.82
CA LEU A 184 26.46 -5.24 -5.30
C LEU A 184 27.10 -5.08 -6.67
N GLN A 185 26.39 -4.46 -7.62
CA GLN A 185 26.92 -4.17 -8.95
C GLN A 185 28.15 -3.25 -8.88
N HIS A 186 28.12 -2.22 -8.03
CA HIS A 186 29.24 -1.30 -7.84
C HIS A 186 30.50 -2.01 -7.31
N VAL A 187 30.35 -2.82 -6.26
CA VAL A 187 31.45 -3.58 -5.67
C VAL A 187 32.01 -4.63 -6.64
N ALA A 188 31.14 -5.30 -7.42
CA ALA A 188 31.56 -6.19 -8.49
C ALA A 188 32.34 -5.43 -9.60
N ALA A 189 31.87 -4.26 -10.02
CA ALA A 189 32.52 -3.46 -11.07
C ALA A 189 33.89 -2.90 -10.66
N GLN A 190 34.13 -2.68 -9.37
CA GLN A 190 35.44 -2.27 -8.84
C GLN A 190 36.45 -3.43 -8.74
N THR A 191 36.02 -4.68 -8.94
CA THR A 191 36.83 -5.86 -8.68
C THR A 191 37.19 -6.59 -9.98
N LEU A 192 38.50 -6.70 -10.28
CA LEU A 192 38.99 -7.26 -11.55
C LEU A 192 39.05 -8.79 -11.59
N ASP A 193 38.89 -9.48 -10.45
CA ASP A 193 38.87 -10.95 -10.35
C ASP A 193 37.50 -11.45 -9.86
N VAL A 194 37.02 -12.56 -10.43
CA VAL A 194 35.73 -13.18 -10.09
C VAL A 194 35.71 -13.75 -8.66
N ILE A 195 36.85 -14.25 -8.17
CA ILE A 195 36.98 -14.79 -6.82
C ILE A 195 36.89 -13.66 -5.79
N ASP A 196 37.62 -12.57 -6.02
CA ASP A 196 37.57 -11.39 -5.17
C ASP A 196 36.18 -10.75 -5.22
N ALA A 197 35.52 -10.67 -6.39
CA ALA A 197 34.17 -10.14 -6.51
C ALA A 197 33.14 -10.97 -5.70
N GLN A 198 33.29 -12.30 -5.66
CA GLN A 198 32.49 -13.16 -4.78
C GLN A 198 32.84 -12.98 -3.29
N GLY A 199 34.11 -12.72 -2.97
CA GLY A 199 34.58 -12.41 -1.62
C GLY A 199 33.98 -11.11 -1.10
N SER A 200 34.15 -10.01 -1.83
CA SER A 200 33.60 -8.69 -1.48
C SER A 200 32.08 -8.67 -1.49
N ARG A 201 31.41 -9.40 -2.40
CA ARG A 201 29.95 -9.61 -2.32
C ARG A 201 29.55 -10.19 -0.95
N ARG A 202 30.16 -11.30 -0.53
CA ARG A 202 29.90 -11.94 0.78
C ARG A 202 30.25 -11.06 1.99
N GLU A 203 31.09 -10.06 1.81
CA GLU A 203 31.42 -9.07 2.84
C GLU A 203 30.30 -8.03 2.97
N VAL A 204 29.86 -7.45 1.85
CA VAL A 204 28.76 -6.47 1.81
C VAL A 204 27.43 -7.10 2.26
N GLU A 205 27.20 -8.38 1.93
CA GLU A 205 26.04 -9.16 2.39
C GLU A 205 25.99 -9.33 3.93
N ARG A 206 27.07 -9.02 4.65
CA ARG A 206 27.13 -9.03 6.13
C ARG A 206 27.06 -7.63 6.74
N TRP A 207 27.00 -6.58 5.94
CA TRP A 207 26.87 -5.21 6.43
C TRP A 207 25.46 -4.98 7.00
N THR A 208 25.38 -4.25 8.10
CA THR A 208 24.11 -3.81 8.66
C THR A 208 23.37 -2.91 7.68
N TRP A 209 22.04 -2.83 7.80
CA TRP A 209 21.19 -1.91 7.04
C TRP A 209 21.76 -0.48 7.02
N GLU A 210 22.19 0.03 8.18
CA GLU A 210 22.82 1.35 8.30
C GLU A 210 24.15 1.44 7.52
N GLN A 211 25.03 0.44 7.61
CA GLN A 211 26.32 0.44 6.91
C GLN A 211 26.13 0.50 5.38
N GLN A 212 25.15 -0.23 4.86
CA GLN A 212 24.83 -0.19 3.44
C GLN A 212 24.22 1.15 3.03
N MET A 213 23.26 1.68 3.79
CA MET A 213 22.69 3.02 3.55
C MET A 213 23.79 4.10 3.50
N ARG A 214 24.79 4.01 4.38
CA ARG A 214 25.97 4.89 4.37
C ARG A 214 26.85 4.70 3.14
N ALA A 215 26.98 3.48 2.63
CA ALA A 215 27.76 3.21 1.42
C ALA A 215 27.06 3.66 0.13
N LEU A 216 25.73 3.53 0.08
CA LEU A 216 24.89 3.92 -1.05
C LEU A 216 24.70 5.44 -1.16
N LEU A 217 24.37 6.07 -0.04
CA LEU A 217 23.99 7.50 0.02
C LEU A 217 25.15 8.38 0.56
N GLY A 218 26.36 7.84 0.57
CA GLY A 218 27.53 8.40 1.24
C GLY A 218 28.08 9.65 0.57
N GLY A 219 27.79 10.81 1.12
CA GLY A 219 28.45 12.07 0.76
C GLY A 219 29.97 11.99 0.97
N SER A 220 30.72 11.95 -0.13
CA SER A 220 32.14 12.33 -0.27
C SER A 220 33.12 12.08 0.89
N SER A 221 33.18 10.86 1.46
CA SER A 221 34.46 10.19 1.81
C SER A 221 34.28 8.84 2.49
N PHE A 222 34.55 7.75 1.76
CA PHE A 222 34.97 6.49 2.38
C PHE A 222 36.44 6.63 2.82
N LYS A 223 36.69 7.27 3.98
CA LYS A 223 37.98 7.10 4.66
C LYS A 223 37.93 5.76 5.38
N ARG A 224 38.71 4.81 4.86
CA ARG A 224 39.00 3.51 5.47
C ARG A 224 39.59 3.75 6.87
N GLU A 225 38.75 3.72 7.90
CA GLU A 225 39.25 3.60 9.27
C GLU A 225 39.97 2.25 9.40
N SER A 226 41.18 2.29 9.93
CA SER A 226 42.08 1.16 9.95
C SER A 226 41.64 0.12 10.99
N THR A 227 40.98 -0.94 10.54
CA THR A 227 41.02 -2.22 11.25
C THR A 227 42.40 -2.84 11.06
N ASP A 228 43.17 -2.99 12.13
CA ASP A 228 44.51 -3.58 12.13
C ASP A 228 44.50 -5.03 11.62
N LEU A 229 44.83 -5.22 10.33
CA LEU A 229 45.25 -6.51 9.77
C LEU A 229 46.35 -6.28 8.74
N ASP A 230 47.59 -6.64 9.10
CA ASP A 230 48.78 -6.57 8.25
C ASP A 230 48.61 -7.39 6.95
N THR A 231 48.45 -6.71 5.82
CA THR A 231 48.76 -7.26 4.48
C THR A 231 49.26 -6.15 3.55
N PRO A 232 50.23 -6.44 2.65
CA PRO A 232 50.99 -5.40 1.96
C PRO A 232 50.20 -4.72 0.83
N SER A 233 50.34 -3.39 0.75
CA SER A 233 49.71 -2.54 -0.27
C SER A 233 50.22 -2.80 -1.69
N VAL A 234 49.31 -3.07 -2.63
CA VAL A 234 49.57 -2.95 -4.07
C VAL A 234 48.97 -1.62 -4.56
N ALA A 235 49.76 -0.85 -5.31
CA ALA A 235 49.36 0.49 -5.78
C ALA A 235 48.37 0.40 -6.95
N LEU A 236 47.29 1.19 -6.88
CA LEU A 236 46.33 1.36 -7.96
C LEU A 236 46.96 2.12 -9.13
N HIS A 237 47.02 1.48 -10.30
CA HIS A 237 47.26 2.17 -11.57
C HIS A 237 45.92 2.63 -12.16
N SER A 238 45.80 3.92 -12.46
CA SER A 238 44.69 4.45 -13.23
C SER A 238 44.89 4.17 -14.73
N SER A 239 43.94 3.46 -15.33
CA SER A 239 43.72 3.49 -16.77
C SER A 239 42.24 3.69 -17.06
N ALA A 240 41.88 4.89 -17.51
CA ALA A 240 40.54 5.16 -18.01
C ALA A 240 40.29 4.33 -19.28
N ASN A 241 39.10 3.75 -19.37
CA ASN A 241 38.45 3.41 -20.64
C ASN A 241 36.93 3.31 -20.37
N ASP A 242 36.20 4.34 -20.78
CA ASP A 242 34.75 4.31 -20.86
C ASP A 242 34.31 3.20 -21.83
N ASN A 243 33.45 2.28 -21.38
CA ASN A 243 32.40 1.65 -22.20
C ASN A 243 31.53 0.70 -21.36
N THR A 244 30.55 1.27 -20.65
CA THR A 244 29.40 0.54 -20.10
C THR A 244 28.10 1.22 -20.55
N GLN A 245 27.87 1.29 -21.87
CA GLN A 245 26.58 1.72 -22.41
C GLN A 245 25.60 0.55 -22.64
N ALA A 246 24.37 0.79 -22.18
CA ALA A 246 23.11 0.29 -22.74
C ALA A 246 22.85 -1.24 -22.73
N ILE A 247 22.17 -1.68 -21.67
CA ILE A 247 21.08 -2.66 -21.78
C ILE A 247 19.80 -1.95 -21.33
N PHE A 248 18.64 -2.31 -21.89
CA PHE A 248 17.31 -1.68 -21.71
C PHE A 248 17.10 -0.34 -22.45
N ALA A 249 17.04 -0.39 -23.79
CA ALA A 249 16.46 0.68 -24.59
C ALA A 249 14.92 0.57 -24.64
N ALA A 250 14.21 1.69 -24.44
CA ALA A 250 12.74 1.75 -24.46
C ALA A 250 12.24 2.92 -25.34
N ASP A 251 11.08 2.78 -26.00
CA ASP A 251 10.39 3.79 -26.83
C ASP A 251 8.97 3.27 -27.16
N LYS A 252 7.82 3.99 -27.14
CA LYS A 252 7.38 5.38 -26.87
C LYS A 252 5.93 5.32 -26.27
N THR A 253 5.19 6.35 -25.84
CA THR A 253 5.27 7.84 -25.79
C THR A 253 4.56 8.33 -24.51
N GLY A 254 4.94 9.52 -23.99
CA GLY A 254 4.47 10.08 -22.71
C GLY A 254 5.70 10.48 -21.87
N GLU A 255 5.60 11.43 -20.94
CA GLU A 255 6.77 11.89 -20.17
C GLU A 255 7.45 10.72 -19.45
N LYS A 256 8.61 10.32 -19.97
CA LYS A 256 9.42 9.24 -19.40
C LYS A 256 10.22 9.82 -18.24
N VAL A 257 9.76 9.57 -17.02
CA VAL A 257 10.63 9.66 -15.85
C VAL A 257 11.79 8.67 -16.06
N ALA A 258 13.03 9.14 -15.89
CA ALA A 258 14.20 8.28 -15.96
C ALA A 258 14.22 7.29 -14.79
N ARG A 259 14.96 6.18 -14.90
CA ARG A 259 15.24 5.31 -13.75
C ARG A 259 16.62 5.62 -13.21
N VAL A 260 16.81 5.47 -11.90
CA VAL A 260 18.15 5.56 -11.29
C VAL A 260 18.86 4.22 -11.50
N THR A 261 19.80 4.17 -12.44
CA THR A 261 20.47 2.92 -12.84
C THR A 261 21.96 2.86 -12.49
N ASP A 262 22.54 3.93 -11.95
CA ASP A 262 23.95 3.99 -11.54
C ASP A 262 24.07 4.66 -10.15
N ILE A 263 24.82 4.02 -9.25
CA ILE A 263 25.11 4.52 -7.90
C ILE A 263 25.85 5.87 -7.95
N HIS A 264 26.61 6.13 -9.01
CA HIS A 264 27.27 7.41 -9.23
C HIS A 264 26.26 8.54 -9.47
N THR A 265 25.11 8.25 -10.09
CA THR A 265 24.01 9.23 -10.31
C THR A 265 23.01 9.28 -9.16
N LEU A 266 23.05 8.34 -8.21
CA LEU A 266 22.08 8.23 -7.11
C LEU A 266 21.95 9.52 -6.28
N HIS A 267 23.05 10.25 -6.10
CA HIS A 267 23.09 11.52 -5.36
C HIS A 267 22.38 12.70 -6.06
N GLU A 268 22.07 12.58 -7.36
CA GLU A 268 21.30 13.57 -8.13
C GLU A 268 19.80 13.43 -7.84
N HIS A 269 19.36 12.19 -7.59
CA HIS A 269 17.96 11.78 -7.43
C HIS A 269 17.54 11.58 -5.95
N VAL A 270 18.49 11.21 -5.07
CA VAL A 270 18.24 10.91 -3.66
C VAL A 270 19.12 11.78 -2.75
N GLN A 271 18.48 12.48 -1.82
CA GLN A 271 19.14 13.21 -0.74
C GLN A 271 18.84 12.55 0.61
N LEU A 272 19.89 12.11 1.31
CA LEU A 272 19.80 11.65 2.70
C LEU A 272 19.61 12.84 3.65
N LEU A 273 18.46 12.89 4.34
CA LEU A 273 18.10 13.96 5.28
C LEU A 273 18.34 13.54 6.74
N HIS A 274 18.10 12.28 7.07
CA HIS A 274 18.42 11.69 8.37
C HIS A 274 18.80 10.21 8.21
N LEU A 275 19.71 9.72 9.05
CA LEU A 275 20.02 8.29 9.14
C LEU A 275 20.09 7.84 10.60
N ASN A 276 19.44 6.72 10.86
CA ASN A 276 19.42 5.98 12.12
C ASN A 276 19.90 4.54 11.85
N LYS A 277 20.10 3.75 12.90
CA LYS A 277 20.48 2.32 12.85
C LYS A 277 19.50 1.46 12.06
N TYR A 278 18.21 1.83 12.10
CA TYR A 278 17.09 1.03 11.58
C TYR A 278 16.10 1.80 10.69
N TRP A 279 16.39 3.07 10.38
CA TRP A 279 15.55 3.90 9.49
C TRP A 279 16.31 5.11 8.97
N ALA A 280 15.81 5.72 7.90
CA ALA A 280 16.30 6.93 7.29
C ALA A 280 15.12 7.83 6.90
N LEU A 281 15.43 9.11 6.73
CA LEU A 281 14.56 10.05 6.06
C LEU A 281 15.27 10.48 4.77
N LEU A 282 14.62 10.26 3.64
CA LEU A 282 15.14 10.58 2.31
C LEU A 282 14.23 11.59 1.62
N GLN A 283 14.83 12.50 0.86
CA GLN A 283 14.13 13.15 -0.25
C GLN A 283 14.47 12.38 -1.53
N MET A 284 13.46 11.98 -2.28
CA MET A 284 13.58 11.31 -3.57
C MET A 284 12.87 12.14 -4.64
N ASP A 285 13.34 12.12 -5.88
CA ASP A 285 12.51 12.52 -7.02
C ASP A 285 11.69 11.33 -7.56
N ASP A 286 10.85 11.59 -8.56
CA ASP A 286 10.01 10.56 -9.20
C ASP A 286 10.86 9.40 -9.74
N ALA A 287 12.08 9.68 -10.24
CA ALA A 287 12.99 8.69 -10.79
C ALA A 287 13.51 7.74 -9.71
N ALA A 288 13.96 8.30 -8.58
CA ALA A 288 14.36 7.54 -7.42
C ALA A 288 13.20 6.73 -6.82
N LEU A 289 11.99 7.27 -6.77
CA LEU A 289 10.83 6.58 -6.21
C LEU A 289 10.38 5.39 -7.08
N LEU A 290 10.44 5.53 -8.41
CA LEU A 290 10.14 4.48 -9.40
C LEU A 290 11.20 3.36 -9.51
N SER A 291 12.36 3.52 -8.86
CA SER A 291 13.44 2.53 -8.91
C SER A 291 14.18 2.38 -7.58
N HIS A 292 13.47 2.59 -6.46
CA HIS A 292 14.04 2.55 -5.12
C HIS A 292 14.54 1.15 -4.73
N GLU A 293 13.91 0.11 -5.28
CA GLU A 293 14.28 -1.30 -5.13
C GLU A 293 15.67 -1.63 -5.70
N LEU A 294 16.21 -0.79 -6.60
CA LEU A 294 17.54 -0.98 -7.14
C LEU A 294 18.64 -0.51 -6.17
N PHE A 295 18.39 0.54 -5.39
CA PHE A 295 19.41 1.16 -4.53
C PHE A 295 19.17 1.03 -3.04
N LEU A 296 17.95 0.92 -2.52
CA LEU A 296 17.74 0.73 -1.08
C LEU A 296 18.18 -0.67 -0.64
N PRO A 297 18.67 -0.85 0.60
CA PRO A 297 18.83 -2.16 1.20
C PRO A 297 17.55 -2.97 1.08
N THR A 298 17.76 -4.25 0.93
CA THR A 298 16.79 -5.22 0.42
C THR A 298 15.69 -5.56 1.45
N ASP A 299 15.90 -5.21 2.72
CA ASP A 299 14.99 -5.18 3.87
C ASP A 299 14.37 -3.78 4.15
N SER A 300 14.36 -2.87 3.18
CA SER A 300 13.80 -1.53 3.35
C SER A 300 12.32 -1.47 2.95
N ARG A 301 11.47 -1.14 3.92
CA ARG A 301 10.09 -0.68 3.66
C ARG A 301 10.07 0.84 3.56
N ILE A 302 9.35 1.37 2.58
CA ILE A 302 9.19 2.82 2.38
C ILE A 302 7.80 3.28 2.84
N SER A 303 7.67 4.55 3.16
CA SER A 303 6.39 5.21 3.38
C SER A 303 6.50 6.66 2.93
N LEU A 304 5.64 7.05 1.98
CA LEU A 304 5.53 8.44 1.56
C LEU A 304 4.97 9.30 2.69
N ILE A 305 5.56 10.48 2.89
CA ILE A 305 5.08 11.49 3.81
C ILE A 305 4.44 12.60 2.95
N PRO A 306 3.15 12.91 3.14
CA PRO A 306 2.43 13.84 2.26
C PRO A 306 3.04 15.25 2.31
N SER A 307 3.03 15.93 1.17
CA SER A 307 3.49 17.32 1.08
C SER A 307 2.60 18.26 1.92
N PRO A 308 3.08 19.46 2.31
CA PRO A 308 2.26 20.44 3.03
C PRO A 308 0.96 20.81 2.29
N GLU A 309 1.00 20.84 0.95
CA GLU A 309 -0.16 21.10 0.09
C GLU A 309 -1.17 19.95 0.16
N GLN A 310 -0.72 18.70 -0.01
CA GLN A 310 -1.55 17.51 0.13
C GLN A 310 -2.16 17.40 1.55
N ALA A 311 -1.37 17.69 2.59
CA ALA A 311 -1.84 17.71 3.98
C ALA A 311 -2.88 18.82 4.22
N SER A 312 -2.72 20.00 3.59
CA SER A 312 -3.67 21.11 3.73
C SER A 312 -5.06 20.79 3.14
N LEU A 313 -5.12 20.01 2.07
CA LEU A 313 -6.36 19.53 1.47
C LEU A 313 -7.10 18.53 2.38
N SER A 314 -6.37 17.73 3.17
CA SER A 314 -6.97 16.80 4.14
C SER A 314 -7.49 17.45 5.44
N ALA A 315 -7.31 18.76 5.62
CA ALA A 315 -7.58 19.47 6.87
C ALA A 315 -9.02 20.00 7.02
N THR A 316 -10.01 19.44 6.29
CA THR A 316 -11.43 19.73 6.53
C THR A 316 -11.95 18.94 7.72
N ALA A 317 -12.51 19.65 8.71
CA ALA A 317 -12.88 19.10 10.01
C ALA A 317 -14.00 18.04 9.92
N ASP A 318 -13.64 16.78 10.19
CA ASP A 318 -14.27 15.86 11.15
C ASP A 318 -13.53 14.52 11.05
N GLY A 319 -12.49 14.36 11.87
CA GLY A 319 -11.57 13.22 11.78
C GLY A 319 -12.28 11.91 12.12
N PRO A 320 -12.33 10.91 11.22
CA PRO A 320 -12.72 9.57 11.62
C PRO A 320 -11.66 9.00 12.57
N ALA A 321 -12.11 8.60 13.75
CA ALA A 321 -11.54 7.45 14.41
C ALA A 321 -12.21 6.20 13.79
N GLY A 322 -11.52 5.05 13.85
CA GLY A 322 -12.10 3.77 13.46
C GLY A 322 -13.49 3.58 14.06
N ASN A 323 -14.41 3.07 13.23
CA ASN A 323 -15.86 3.25 13.36
C ASN A 323 -16.39 3.30 14.82
N SER A 324 -16.88 4.48 15.24
CA SER A 324 -17.34 4.72 16.62
C SER A 324 -18.64 4.01 16.99
N SER A 325 -19.31 3.36 16.04
CA SER A 325 -20.56 2.63 16.25
C SER A 325 -20.58 1.33 15.45
N GLU A 326 -20.59 0.20 16.15
CA GLU A 326 -20.76 -1.13 15.56
C GLU A 326 -22.11 -1.22 14.82
N PRO A 327 -22.12 -1.41 13.48
CA PRO A 327 -23.34 -1.56 12.72
C PRO A 327 -24.01 -2.91 13.03
N SER A 328 -25.32 -2.98 12.90
CA SER A 328 -26.05 -4.25 13.01
C SER A 328 -25.95 -5.05 11.71
N TYR A 329 -25.80 -6.37 11.80
CA TYR A 329 -25.98 -7.30 10.69
C TYR A 329 -27.00 -8.37 11.12
N PRO A 330 -27.92 -8.80 10.24
CA PRO A 330 -28.81 -9.92 10.53
C PRO A 330 -28.01 -11.21 10.70
N GLN A 331 -28.55 -12.16 11.47
CA GLN A 331 -27.98 -13.51 11.52
C GLN A 331 -28.22 -14.21 10.17
N PRO A 332 -27.17 -14.69 9.48
CA PRO A 332 -27.33 -15.41 8.22
C PRO A 332 -28.20 -16.67 8.37
N VAL A 333 -29.00 -16.97 7.34
CA VAL A 333 -29.87 -18.15 7.29
C VAL A 333 -29.62 -18.90 6.00
N PHE A 334 -29.40 -20.22 6.08
CA PHE A 334 -29.02 -21.02 4.91
C PHE A 334 -30.02 -20.88 3.75
N SER A 335 -29.57 -20.26 2.66
CA SER A 335 -30.26 -20.22 1.38
C SER A 335 -29.68 -21.26 0.42
N SER A 336 -30.53 -22.20 -0.02
CA SER A 336 -30.20 -23.17 -1.07
C SER A 336 -29.98 -22.52 -2.44
N LEU A 337 -30.59 -21.35 -2.69
CA LEU A 337 -30.35 -20.58 -3.90
C LEU A 337 -28.91 -20.05 -3.90
N ILE A 338 -28.48 -19.41 -2.81
CA ILE A 338 -27.08 -18.95 -2.65
C ILE A 338 -26.14 -20.13 -2.80
N SER A 339 -26.37 -21.23 -2.07
CA SER A 339 -25.54 -22.45 -2.17
C SER A 339 -25.41 -22.98 -3.61
N SER A 340 -26.45 -22.87 -4.45
CA SER A 340 -26.37 -23.28 -5.86
C SER A 340 -25.60 -22.29 -6.76
N ILE A 341 -25.58 -20.99 -6.43
CA ILE A 341 -24.72 -19.98 -7.08
C ILE A 341 -23.25 -20.18 -6.66
N LEU A 342 -22.99 -20.45 -5.38
CA LEU A 342 -21.67 -20.79 -4.85
C LEU A 342 -21.09 -22.09 -5.45
N ALA A 343 -21.91 -22.91 -6.09
CA ALA A 343 -21.48 -24.12 -6.80
C ALA A 343 -21.08 -23.87 -8.27
N SER A 344 -21.04 -22.60 -8.73
CA SER A 344 -20.66 -22.24 -10.10
C SER A 344 -19.28 -22.79 -10.52
N ASN A 345 -19.20 -23.26 -11.76
CA ASN A 345 -17.94 -23.70 -12.36
C ASN A 345 -16.95 -22.54 -12.63
N GLN A 346 -17.40 -21.27 -12.61
CA GLN A 346 -16.54 -20.10 -12.80
C GLN A 346 -15.54 -19.87 -11.66
N ILE A 347 -15.79 -20.51 -10.51
CA ILE A 347 -14.91 -20.56 -9.34
C ILE A 347 -14.48 -22.00 -9.01
N SER A 348 -14.47 -22.89 -10.01
CA SER A 348 -13.83 -24.21 -9.89
C SER A 348 -12.31 -24.04 -9.71
N THR A 349 -11.66 -24.93 -8.96
CA THR A 349 -10.21 -24.87 -8.68
C THR A 349 -9.37 -24.74 -9.96
N LYS A 350 -9.74 -25.47 -11.03
CA LYS A 350 -9.11 -25.37 -12.36
C LYS A 350 -9.25 -24.00 -13.01
N ARG A 351 -10.35 -23.26 -12.76
CA ARG A 351 -10.53 -21.90 -13.30
C ARG A 351 -9.77 -20.88 -12.47
N LEU A 352 -9.76 -21.02 -11.15
CA LEU A 352 -8.97 -20.16 -10.24
C LEU A 352 -7.47 -20.34 -10.52
N GLN A 353 -7.00 -21.58 -10.64
CA GLN A 353 -5.62 -21.90 -11.03
C GLN A 353 -5.19 -21.27 -12.35
N LYS A 354 -6.09 -21.16 -13.34
CA LYS A 354 -5.77 -20.51 -14.62
C LYS A 354 -5.49 -19.02 -14.46
N ASP A 355 -6.22 -18.33 -13.59
CA ASP A 355 -6.04 -16.89 -13.37
C ASP A 355 -4.79 -16.64 -12.53
N ALA A 356 -4.65 -17.38 -11.42
CA ALA A 356 -3.50 -17.30 -10.53
C ALA A 356 -2.17 -17.54 -11.29
N ARG A 357 -2.13 -18.54 -12.18
CA ARG A 357 -0.94 -18.84 -13.01
C ARG A 357 -0.67 -17.83 -14.13
N VAL A 358 -1.61 -16.95 -14.46
CA VAL A 358 -1.35 -15.78 -15.32
C VAL A 358 -0.80 -14.62 -14.47
N LEU A 359 -1.36 -14.39 -13.28
CA LEU A 359 -0.86 -13.39 -12.33
C LEU A 359 0.59 -13.66 -11.90
N THR A 360 0.94 -14.91 -11.59
CA THR A 360 2.31 -15.34 -11.23
C THR A 360 3.26 -15.50 -12.42
N ALA A 361 2.81 -15.21 -13.66
CA ALA A 361 3.59 -15.45 -14.88
C ALA A 361 4.03 -16.93 -15.11
N GLU A 362 3.43 -17.90 -14.42
CA GLU A 362 3.70 -19.35 -14.59
C GLU A 362 3.13 -19.93 -15.91
N ASP A 363 2.11 -19.30 -16.49
CA ASP A 363 1.51 -19.64 -17.79
C ASP A 363 1.77 -18.51 -18.81
N ALA A 364 0.80 -18.18 -19.68
CA ALA A 364 0.92 -17.17 -20.72
C ALA A 364 0.94 -15.74 -20.12
N ASN A 365 2.10 -15.34 -19.64
CA ASN A 365 2.39 -14.02 -19.09
C ASN A 365 2.17 -12.89 -20.13
N PRO A 366 1.32 -11.87 -19.83
CA PRO A 366 1.11 -10.74 -20.72
C PRO A 366 2.27 -9.72 -20.78
N GLY A 367 3.23 -9.75 -19.84
CA GLY A 367 4.44 -8.92 -19.91
C GLY A 367 5.21 -8.63 -18.61
N TRP A 368 4.79 -9.12 -17.45
CA TRP A 368 5.33 -8.70 -16.15
C TRP A 368 6.09 -9.81 -15.40
N VAL A 369 7.14 -9.44 -14.65
CA VAL A 369 7.83 -10.35 -13.69
C VAL A 369 7.57 -9.97 -12.23
N THR A 370 6.96 -8.80 -12.02
CA THR A 370 6.46 -8.27 -10.75
C THR A 370 5.26 -7.40 -11.06
N ARG A 371 4.30 -7.31 -10.13
CA ARG A 371 3.14 -6.43 -10.24
C ARG A 371 3.29 -5.18 -9.35
N HIS A 372 4.47 -4.95 -8.74
CA HIS A 372 4.79 -3.81 -7.88
C HIS A 372 4.30 -2.50 -8.49
N SER A 373 3.55 -1.71 -7.73
CA SER A 373 2.74 -0.62 -8.29
C SER A 373 3.57 0.45 -9.01
N ALA A 374 4.78 0.74 -8.55
CA ALA A 374 5.71 1.68 -9.19
C ALA A 374 6.36 1.15 -10.51
N THR A 375 5.82 0.11 -11.14
CA THR A 375 6.42 -0.53 -12.32
C THR A 375 5.46 -0.62 -13.50
N ALA A 376 6.03 -0.70 -14.72
CA ALA A 376 5.27 -1.00 -15.93
C ALA A 376 4.57 -2.37 -15.86
N GLY A 377 5.12 -3.34 -15.12
CA GLY A 377 4.50 -4.64 -14.88
C GLY A 377 3.22 -4.52 -14.06
N GLY A 378 3.24 -3.71 -13.00
CA GLY A 378 2.04 -3.35 -12.23
C GLY A 378 0.96 -2.70 -13.10
N ARG A 379 1.32 -1.74 -13.96
CA ARG A 379 0.33 -1.10 -14.87
C ARG A 379 -0.24 -2.08 -15.90
N GLN A 380 0.58 -2.97 -16.46
CA GLN A 380 0.11 -4.05 -17.36
C GLN A 380 -0.79 -5.06 -16.65
N ALA A 381 -0.50 -5.39 -15.39
CA ALA A 381 -1.37 -6.23 -14.57
C ALA A 381 -2.72 -5.55 -14.30
N ALA A 382 -2.74 -4.24 -14.02
CA ALA A 382 -3.97 -3.45 -13.87
C ALA A 382 -4.85 -3.52 -15.14
N GLU A 383 -4.25 -3.29 -16.31
CA GLU A 383 -4.92 -3.39 -17.62
C GLU A 383 -5.47 -4.79 -17.87
N TRP A 384 -4.72 -5.84 -17.50
CA TRP A 384 -5.16 -7.22 -17.63
C TRP A 384 -6.33 -7.55 -16.67
N VAL A 385 -6.22 -7.21 -15.38
CA VAL A 385 -7.29 -7.41 -14.38
C VAL A 385 -8.56 -6.67 -14.82
N LEU A 386 -8.43 -5.42 -15.27
CA LEU A 386 -9.54 -4.64 -15.83
C LEU A 386 -10.20 -5.38 -17.01
N SER A 387 -9.41 -5.89 -17.96
CA SER A 387 -9.95 -6.63 -19.11
C SER A 387 -10.74 -7.88 -18.70
N GLN A 388 -10.28 -8.61 -17.67
CA GLN A 388 -10.95 -9.81 -17.18
C GLN A 388 -12.25 -9.47 -16.46
N MET A 389 -12.27 -8.43 -15.62
CA MET A 389 -13.48 -7.97 -14.95
C MET A 389 -14.50 -7.38 -15.93
N GLN A 390 -14.07 -6.52 -16.86
CA GLN A 390 -14.92 -5.94 -17.91
C GLN A 390 -15.58 -7.03 -18.76
N ALA A 391 -14.82 -8.00 -19.26
CA ALA A 391 -15.36 -9.10 -20.06
C ALA A 391 -16.33 -10.00 -19.27
N SER A 392 -16.14 -10.10 -17.95
CA SER A 392 -17.05 -10.85 -17.07
C SER A 392 -18.35 -10.08 -16.82
N LEU A 393 -18.28 -8.76 -16.64
CA LEU A 393 -19.42 -7.91 -16.24
C LEU A 393 -20.15 -7.24 -17.41
N GLU A 394 -19.71 -7.42 -18.67
CA GLU A 394 -20.28 -6.81 -19.89
C GLU A 394 -21.83 -6.89 -19.98
N TRP A 395 -22.42 -7.98 -19.48
CA TRP A 395 -23.86 -8.26 -19.56
C TRP A 395 -24.63 -8.02 -18.25
N VAL A 396 -23.99 -7.37 -17.28
CA VAL A 396 -24.58 -7.01 -15.97
C VAL A 396 -25.12 -5.58 -16.04
N ALA A 397 -26.40 -5.40 -15.73
CA ALA A 397 -27.03 -4.09 -15.78
C ALA A 397 -26.40 -3.14 -14.74
N GLY A 398 -26.04 -1.92 -15.17
CA GLY A 398 -25.44 -0.93 -14.28
C GLY A 398 -23.98 -1.20 -13.91
N ALA A 399 -23.31 -2.17 -14.53
CA ALA A 399 -21.88 -2.42 -14.35
C ALA A 399 -21.02 -1.46 -15.18
N GLU A 400 -20.03 -0.83 -14.55
CA GLU A 400 -19.01 0.01 -15.18
C GLU A 400 -17.65 -0.30 -14.53
N CYS A 401 -16.60 -0.46 -15.33
CA CYS A 401 -15.25 -0.74 -14.85
C CYS A 401 -14.21 0.19 -15.49
N HIS A 402 -13.31 0.75 -14.68
CA HIS A 402 -12.27 1.68 -15.12
C HIS A 402 -10.98 1.51 -14.31
N LEU A 403 -9.88 2.08 -14.84
CA LEU A 403 -8.68 2.34 -14.05
C LEU A 403 -8.91 3.63 -13.25
N HIS A 404 -8.80 3.55 -11.94
CA HIS A 404 -8.83 4.70 -11.03
C HIS A 404 -7.38 5.13 -10.75
N GLU A 405 -6.90 6.08 -11.56
CA GLU A 405 -5.62 6.77 -11.34
C GLU A 405 -5.71 7.63 -10.08
N TYR A 406 -4.81 7.41 -9.12
CA TYR A 406 -4.67 8.24 -7.91
C TYR A 406 -3.34 8.98 -7.84
N ASP A 407 -2.32 8.47 -8.53
CA ASP A 407 -0.98 9.06 -8.64
C ASP A 407 -0.35 8.60 -9.96
N PRO A 408 0.29 9.48 -10.76
CA PRO A 408 0.90 9.11 -12.05
C PRO A 408 2.11 8.17 -11.94
N ILE A 409 2.74 8.06 -10.77
CA ILE A 409 3.93 7.22 -10.51
C ILE A 409 3.51 5.75 -10.35
N PHE A 410 2.36 5.53 -9.72
CA PHE A 410 1.88 4.19 -9.38
C PHE A 410 0.93 3.64 -10.45
N ALA A 411 0.80 2.32 -10.48
CA ALA A 411 -0.25 1.65 -11.22
C ALA A 411 -1.62 2.00 -10.58
N PRO A 412 -2.70 2.11 -11.37
CA PRO A 412 -4.00 2.54 -10.88
C PRO A 412 -4.76 1.40 -10.20
N ASN A 413 -5.67 1.73 -9.28
CA ASN A 413 -6.64 0.73 -8.82
C ASN A 413 -7.53 0.30 -10.00
N VAL A 414 -7.93 -0.97 -10.07
CA VAL A 414 -8.99 -1.43 -10.97
C VAL A 414 -10.31 -1.38 -10.21
N VAL A 415 -11.26 -0.56 -10.66
CA VAL A 415 -12.54 -0.35 -9.99
C VAL A 415 -13.67 -0.76 -10.92
N CYS A 416 -14.46 -1.75 -10.49
CA CYS A 416 -15.74 -2.11 -11.09
C CYS A 416 -16.88 -1.77 -10.14
N THR A 417 -17.82 -0.94 -10.58
CA THR A 417 -19.03 -0.58 -9.82
C THR A 417 -20.25 -1.17 -10.52
N ILE A 418 -21.13 -1.83 -9.77
CA ILE A 418 -22.44 -2.30 -10.23
C ILE A 418 -23.48 -1.47 -9.49
N LYS A 419 -24.22 -0.64 -10.22
CA LYS A 419 -25.28 0.19 -9.65
C LYS A 419 -26.51 -0.63 -9.28
N SER A 420 -27.11 -0.26 -8.15
CA SER A 420 -28.34 -0.86 -7.63
C SER A 420 -29.47 -0.81 -8.66
N ASP A 421 -30.16 -1.94 -8.80
CA ASP A 421 -31.28 -2.09 -9.74
C ASP A 421 -32.59 -1.57 -9.09
N PRO A 422 -33.37 -0.71 -9.77
CA PRO A 422 -34.60 -0.16 -9.20
C PRO A 422 -35.68 -1.19 -8.83
N GLU A 423 -35.74 -2.33 -9.52
CA GLU A 423 -36.67 -3.42 -9.20
C GLU A 423 -36.20 -4.20 -7.97
N ALA A 424 -34.89 -4.48 -7.88
CA ALA A 424 -34.25 -5.07 -6.70
C ALA A 424 -34.49 -4.22 -5.44
N VAL A 425 -34.26 -2.90 -5.53
CA VAL A 425 -34.54 -1.93 -4.45
C VAL A 425 -36.01 -1.95 -4.04
N ALA A 426 -36.94 -1.99 -5.00
CA ALA A 426 -38.37 -2.01 -4.72
C ALA A 426 -38.83 -3.33 -4.08
N ALA A 427 -38.28 -4.46 -4.52
CA ALA A 427 -38.54 -5.77 -3.95
C ALA A 427 -38.00 -5.91 -2.52
N GLU A 428 -36.80 -5.38 -2.26
CA GLU A 428 -36.18 -5.42 -0.92
C GLU A 428 -36.94 -4.54 0.07
N LYS A 429 -37.33 -3.31 -0.32
CA LYS A 429 -38.21 -2.46 0.49
C LYS A 429 -39.53 -3.16 0.84
N LYS A 430 -40.10 -3.94 -0.10
CA LYS A 430 -41.30 -4.75 0.16
C LYS A 430 -41.03 -5.91 1.13
N ARG A 431 -39.84 -6.54 1.09
CA ARG A 431 -39.41 -7.59 2.04
C ARG A 431 -39.30 -7.02 3.46
N LEU A 432 -38.56 -5.92 3.65
CA LEU A 432 -38.35 -5.28 4.95
C LEU A 432 -39.68 -4.83 5.60
N VAL A 433 -40.61 -4.26 4.82
CA VAL A 433 -41.95 -3.90 5.31
C VAL A 433 -42.74 -5.13 5.82
N ALA A 434 -42.56 -6.30 5.22
CA ALA A 434 -43.24 -7.53 5.64
C ALA A 434 -42.67 -8.15 6.93
N VAL A 435 -41.39 -7.90 7.25
CA VAL A 435 -40.68 -8.47 8.42
C VAL A 435 -40.91 -7.69 9.73
N LYS A 436 -41.60 -6.54 9.66
CA LYS A 436 -41.91 -5.61 10.77
C LYS A 436 -40.69 -4.85 11.35
N GLY A 437 -40.19 -3.89 10.58
CA GLY A 437 -39.55 -2.70 11.15
C GLY A 437 -38.04 -2.78 11.39
N GLU A 438 -37.34 -3.64 10.66
CA GLU A 438 -35.88 -3.56 10.56
C GLU A 438 -35.48 -2.39 9.64
N GLU A 439 -35.01 -1.29 10.22
CA GLU A 439 -34.23 -0.28 9.49
C GLU A 439 -32.81 -0.84 9.31
N GLU A 440 -32.57 -1.53 8.19
CA GLU A 440 -31.20 -1.90 7.82
C GLU A 440 -30.47 -0.67 7.29
N ALA A 441 -29.25 -0.40 7.79
CA ALA A 441 -28.44 0.74 7.37
C ALA A 441 -28.23 0.74 5.84
N GLU A 442 -28.46 1.87 5.17
CA GLU A 442 -28.18 2.04 3.74
C GLU A 442 -26.66 2.10 3.46
N GLY A 443 -26.26 1.89 2.21
CA GLY A 443 -24.86 1.94 1.77
C GLY A 443 -24.45 0.80 0.85
N LEU A 444 -23.35 1.01 0.13
CA LEU A 444 -22.75 0.10 -0.85
C LEU A 444 -22.00 -1.06 -0.18
N VAL A 445 -21.86 -2.18 -0.88
CA VAL A 445 -21.01 -3.31 -0.47
C VAL A 445 -19.76 -3.29 -1.32
N LEU A 446 -18.60 -3.24 -0.67
CA LEU A 446 -17.30 -3.29 -1.34
C LEU A 446 -16.61 -4.62 -1.04
N VAL A 447 -16.12 -5.26 -2.08
CA VAL A 447 -15.16 -6.37 -1.99
C VAL A 447 -13.86 -5.93 -2.65
N SER A 448 -12.74 -6.26 -2.04
CA SER A 448 -11.43 -5.92 -2.57
C SER A 448 -10.37 -6.98 -2.31
N ALA A 449 -9.28 -6.83 -3.06
CA ALA A 449 -8.00 -7.54 -2.99
C ALA A 449 -6.93 -6.58 -3.52
N HIS A 450 -5.64 -6.84 -3.35
CA HIS A 450 -4.60 -6.10 -4.09
C HIS A 450 -4.02 -6.94 -5.21
N TYR A 451 -3.77 -6.31 -6.36
CA TYR A 451 -3.15 -6.98 -7.50
C TYR A 451 -1.67 -6.67 -7.62
N ASP A 452 -1.13 -5.68 -6.91
CA ASP A 452 0.32 -5.52 -6.87
C ASP A 452 0.99 -6.61 -6.02
N SER A 453 2.30 -6.74 -6.19
CA SER A 453 3.15 -7.66 -5.43
C SER A 453 4.52 -7.03 -5.27
N ARG A 454 5.18 -7.23 -4.13
CA ARG A 454 6.60 -6.91 -3.99
C ARG A 454 7.45 -8.16 -3.91
N GLY A 455 8.66 -8.03 -4.43
CA GLY A 455 9.73 -8.95 -4.10
C GLY A 455 10.36 -8.42 -2.83
N THR A 456 10.49 -9.27 -1.82
CA THR A 456 11.47 -9.01 -0.78
C THR A 456 12.84 -9.02 -1.43
N PHE A 457 13.76 -8.32 -0.80
CA PHE A 457 15.18 -8.52 -0.97
C PHE A 457 15.82 -8.33 -2.37
N GLY A 458 15.46 -7.26 -3.09
CA GLY A 458 16.14 -6.93 -4.36
C GLY A 458 15.87 -7.89 -5.52
N TYR A 459 14.96 -8.85 -5.32
CA TYR A 459 14.39 -9.67 -6.37
C TYR A 459 13.33 -8.84 -7.11
N ILE A 460 13.63 -8.46 -8.35
CA ILE A 460 12.67 -7.82 -9.27
C ILE A 460 11.59 -8.84 -9.72
N GLU A 461 11.87 -10.14 -9.58
CA GLU A 461 10.89 -11.21 -9.78
C GLU A 461 10.05 -11.38 -8.50
N ALA A 462 8.78 -11.00 -8.59
CA ALA A 462 7.81 -11.03 -7.50
C ALA A 462 6.49 -11.64 -8.01
N PRO A 463 6.42 -12.97 -8.13
CA PRO A 463 5.25 -13.62 -8.73
C PRO A 463 4.00 -13.44 -7.87
N GLY A 464 4.12 -13.27 -6.55
CA GLY A 464 3.01 -12.90 -5.65
C GLY A 464 1.77 -13.74 -5.89
N GLY A 465 1.91 -15.06 -5.87
CA GLY A 465 0.85 -16.01 -6.19
C GLY A 465 -0.21 -16.12 -5.11
N ASP A 466 0.22 -16.12 -3.85
CA ASP A 466 -0.69 -16.05 -2.71
C ASP A 466 -0.91 -14.61 -2.29
N ASP A 467 0.16 -13.80 -2.35
CA ASP A 467 0.23 -12.41 -1.89
C ASP A 467 0.37 -11.41 -3.07
N ASP A 468 -0.70 -10.75 -3.53
CA ASP A 468 -2.11 -11.14 -3.36
C ASP A 468 -2.72 -11.63 -4.69
N GLY A 469 -1.97 -12.52 -5.35
CA GLY A 469 -2.47 -13.27 -6.50
C GLY A 469 -3.69 -14.14 -6.15
N SER A 470 -3.84 -14.54 -4.88
CA SER A 470 -4.96 -15.36 -4.41
C SER A 470 -6.24 -14.54 -4.26
N GLY A 471 -6.21 -13.41 -3.55
CA GLY A 471 -7.31 -12.45 -3.42
C GLY A 471 -7.69 -11.84 -4.77
N THR A 472 -6.70 -11.49 -5.61
CA THR A 472 -6.97 -11.05 -6.99
C THR A 472 -7.67 -12.12 -7.81
N THR A 473 -7.25 -13.39 -7.70
CA THR A 473 -7.93 -14.53 -8.35
C THR A 473 -9.36 -14.71 -7.83
N LEU A 474 -9.58 -14.49 -6.53
CA LEU A 474 -10.89 -14.51 -5.90
C LEU A 474 -11.80 -13.44 -6.50
N VAL A 475 -11.40 -12.16 -6.56
CA VAL A 475 -12.27 -11.08 -7.10
C VAL A 475 -12.56 -11.25 -8.60
N LEU A 476 -11.62 -11.81 -9.38
CA LEU A 476 -11.88 -12.24 -10.76
C LEU A 476 -12.91 -13.37 -10.84
N GLY A 477 -12.90 -14.29 -9.87
CA GLY A 477 -13.93 -15.31 -9.68
C GLY A 477 -15.31 -14.72 -9.40
N LEU A 478 -15.40 -13.75 -8.48
CA LEU A 478 -16.65 -13.05 -8.15
C LEU A 478 -17.26 -12.37 -9.38
N ALA A 479 -16.45 -11.61 -10.13
CA ALA A 479 -16.90 -10.92 -11.34
C ALA A 479 -17.50 -11.90 -12.38
N ARG A 480 -16.90 -13.09 -12.55
CA ARG A 480 -17.43 -14.12 -13.46
C ARG A 480 -18.76 -14.73 -13.02
N VAL A 481 -18.94 -15.03 -11.73
CA VAL A 481 -20.22 -15.59 -11.25
C VAL A 481 -21.33 -14.55 -11.35
N ILE A 482 -21.03 -13.30 -10.98
CA ILE A 482 -21.95 -12.17 -11.14
C ILE A 482 -22.36 -12.01 -12.61
N GLY A 483 -21.40 -12.10 -13.54
CA GLY A 483 -21.65 -12.09 -14.98
C GLY A 483 -22.47 -13.26 -15.52
N GLU A 484 -22.13 -14.49 -15.11
CA GLU A 484 -22.78 -15.74 -15.54
C GLU A 484 -24.27 -15.75 -15.20
N TYR A 485 -24.61 -15.32 -13.97
CA TYR A 485 -26.00 -15.24 -13.49
C TYR A 485 -26.67 -13.89 -13.79
N ARG A 486 -25.93 -12.91 -14.31
CA ARG A 486 -26.37 -11.52 -14.56
C ARG A 486 -27.02 -10.88 -13.33
N LEU A 487 -26.36 -11.06 -12.17
CA LEU A 487 -26.91 -10.68 -10.88
C LEU A 487 -27.21 -9.18 -10.80
N ARG A 488 -28.37 -8.86 -10.24
CA ARG A 488 -28.81 -7.50 -9.90
C ARG A 488 -28.83 -7.36 -8.38
N PHE A 489 -28.67 -6.14 -7.86
CA PHE A 489 -28.53 -5.92 -6.42
C PHE A 489 -29.40 -4.75 -5.94
N ALA A 490 -29.91 -4.80 -4.71
CA ALA A 490 -30.61 -3.67 -4.11
C ALA A 490 -29.67 -2.60 -3.54
N ARG A 491 -28.36 -2.89 -3.47
CA ARG A 491 -27.29 -1.95 -3.09
C ARG A 491 -26.26 -1.89 -4.21
N ASP A 492 -25.55 -0.77 -4.30
CA ASP A 492 -24.38 -0.67 -5.16
C ASP A 492 -23.31 -1.68 -4.69
N VAL A 493 -22.66 -2.37 -5.63
CA VAL A 493 -21.57 -3.31 -5.36
C VAL A 493 -20.29 -2.78 -6.01
N HIS A 494 -19.23 -2.61 -5.23
CA HIS A 494 -17.90 -2.26 -5.73
C HIS A 494 -17.00 -3.51 -5.64
N ILE A 495 -16.41 -3.89 -6.77
CA ILE A 495 -15.35 -4.91 -6.85
C ILE A 495 -14.07 -4.15 -7.21
N VAL A 496 -13.09 -4.17 -6.32
CA VAL A 496 -11.88 -3.35 -6.47
C VAL A 496 -10.63 -4.23 -6.38
N ALA A 497 -9.73 -4.11 -7.34
CA ALA A 497 -8.36 -4.61 -7.18
C ALA A 497 -7.45 -3.40 -6.92
N HIS A 498 -6.92 -3.31 -5.70
CA HIS A 498 -6.04 -2.24 -5.26
C HIS A 498 -4.62 -2.41 -5.78
N SER A 499 -3.89 -1.30 -5.71
CA SER A 499 -2.47 -1.23 -5.99
C SER A 499 -1.77 -0.41 -4.90
N GLY A 500 -0.50 -0.72 -4.66
CA GLY A 500 0.29 -0.08 -3.64
C GLY A 500 -0.17 -0.42 -2.22
N GLU A 501 -0.80 -1.59 -2.01
CA GLU A 501 -0.92 -2.18 -0.67
C GLU A 501 0.50 -2.24 -0.07
N GLU A 502 1.36 -2.88 -0.84
CA GLU A 502 2.75 -3.23 -0.57
C GLU A 502 3.70 -2.02 -0.42
N GLN A 503 3.19 -0.82 -0.74
CA GLN A 503 3.88 0.46 -0.59
C GLN A 503 3.25 1.34 0.51
N GLY A 504 2.41 0.74 1.36
CA GLY A 504 1.80 1.37 2.54
C GLY A 504 0.31 1.70 2.39
N LEU A 505 -0.46 0.85 1.70
CA LEU A 505 -1.89 1.00 1.43
C LEU A 505 -2.26 2.22 0.58
N ILE A 506 -1.39 2.67 -0.31
CA ILE A 506 -1.54 3.99 -0.97
C ILE A 506 -2.79 4.07 -1.86
N GLY A 507 -3.06 3.03 -2.67
CA GLY A 507 -4.24 3.01 -3.54
C GLY A 507 -5.55 2.86 -2.78
N SER A 508 -5.61 2.04 -1.73
CA SER A 508 -6.82 1.88 -0.92
C SER A 508 -7.07 3.07 0.01
N LYS A 509 -6.03 3.70 0.58
CA LYS A 509 -6.18 4.97 1.33
C LYS A 509 -6.75 6.07 0.46
N HIS A 510 -6.26 6.22 -0.77
CA HIS A 510 -6.85 7.18 -1.70
C HIS A 510 -8.32 6.84 -2.02
N TYR A 511 -8.64 5.57 -2.28
CA TYR A 511 -10.01 5.20 -2.66
C TYR A 511 -11.00 5.30 -1.48
N ALA A 512 -10.62 4.87 -0.29
CA ALA A 512 -11.41 5.04 0.93
C ALA A 512 -11.67 6.53 1.22
N ARG A 513 -10.64 7.38 1.12
CA ARG A 513 -10.81 8.84 1.24
C ARG A 513 -11.73 9.41 0.18
N LEU A 514 -11.63 8.96 -1.08
CA LEU A 514 -12.53 9.40 -2.16
C LEU A 514 -14.00 9.06 -1.86
N LEU A 515 -14.28 7.87 -1.31
CA LEU A 515 -15.63 7.51 -0.84
C LEU A 515 -16.09 8.45 0.28
N ARG A 516 -15.21 8.77 1.24
CA ARG A 516 -15.48 9.68 2.35
C ARG A 516 -15.78 11.11 1.88
N GLU A 517 -14.97 11.64 0.96
CA GLU A 517 -15.14 12.97 0.35
C GLU A 517 -16.44 13.09 -0.46
N LYS A 518 -16.78 12.03 -1.21
CA LYS A 518 -18.06 11.90 -1.92
C LYS A 518 -19.27 11.67 -0.99
N LYS A 519 -19.04 11.42 0.30
CA LYS A 519 -20.05 11.09 1.32
C LYS A 519 -20.82 9.81 0.99
N GLU A 520 -20.14 8.85 0.36
CA GLU A 520 -20.69 7.53 0.10
C GLU A 520 -20.90 6.79 1.43
N ALA A 521 -22.06 6.15 1.57
CA ALA A 521 -22.32 5.24 2.68
C ALA A 521 -21.79 3.85 2.31
N VAL A 522 -20.92 3.27 3.15
CA VAL A 522 -20.41 1.90 2.99
C VAL A 522 -21.06 1.00 4.05
N ARG A 523 -21.75 -0.05 3.58
CA ARG A 523 -22.42 -1.05 4.42
C ARG A 523 -21.43 -2.10 4.95
N LEU A 524 -20.44 -2.45 4.13
CA LEU A 524 -19.37 -3.39 4.41
C LEU A 524 -18.26 -3.23 3.36
N ALA A 525 -17.01 -3.14 3.79
CA ALA A 525 -15.82 -3.33 2.97
C ALA A 525 -15.13 -4.64 3.38
N LEU A 526 -15.04 -5.59 2.45
CA LEU A 526 -14.42 -6.90 2.65
C LEU A 526 -13.14 -7.01 1.82
N GLN A 527 -11.99 -7.02 2.46
CA GLN A 527 -10.75 -7.42 1.80
C GLN A 527 -10.62 -8.95 1.79
N ALA A 528 -10.12 -9.52 0.70
CA ALA A 528 -9.42 -10.80 0.70
C ALA A 528 -7.96 -10.51 0.36
N ASP A 529 -7.05 -11.03 1.17
CA ASP A 529 -5.60 -10.91 0.95
C ASP A 529 -4.96 -12.11 1.64
N MET A 530 -4.12 -12.84 0.89
CA MET A 530 -3.55 -14.15 1.23
C MET A 530 -4.63 -15.12 1.71
N VAL A 531 -5.22 -15.86 0.76
CA VAL A 531 -6.33 -16.78 1.02
C VAL A 531 -6.07 -18.21 0.49
N ALA A 532 -4.86 -18.52 0.03
CA ALA A 532 -4.55 -19.82 -0.57
C ALA A 532 -3.60 -20.72 0.23
N PHE A 533 -2.78 -20.25 1.17
CA PHE A 533 -1.83 -21.13 1.86
C PHE A 533 -2.31 -21.68 3.22
N HIS A 534 -1.89 -22.90 3.54
CA HIS A 534 -1.88 -23.42 4.90
C HIS A 534 -0.65 -24.30 5.13
N GLN A 535 -0.17 -24.35 6.39
CA GLN A 535 1.00 -25.15 6.71
C GLN A 535 0.72 -26.66 6.51
N PRO A 536 1.66 -27.45 5.96
CA PRO A 536 1.43 -28.87 5.70
C PRO A 536 1.04 -29.65 6.97
N GLY A 537 -0.18 -30.18 6.98
CA GLY A 537 -0.75 -30.91 8.12
C GLY A 537 -1.72 -30.08 8.98
N GLU A 538 -1.80 -28.76 8.78
CA GLU A 538 -2.97 -27.98 9.19
C GLU A 538 -4.15 -28.27 8.25
N PRO A 539 -5.41 -28.19 8.73
CA PRO A 539 -6.57 -28.18 7.84
C PRO A 539 -6.66 -26.86 7.04
N PRO A 540 -7.42 -26.82 5.95
CA PRO A 540 -7.81 -25.58 5.30
C PRO A 540 -8.53 -24.63 6.27
N GLN A 541 -8.23 -23.35 6.18
CA GLN A 541 -8.59 -22.33 7.16
C GLN A 541 -9.18 -21.07 6.50
N LEU A 542 -9.83 -20.24 7.32
CA LEU A 542 -10.21 -18.88 6.96
C LEU A 542 -10.29 -18.02 8.23
N ALA A 543 -9.24 -17.23 8.46
CA ALA A 543 -9.10 -16.35 9.61
C ALA A 543 -9.59 -14.93 9.33
N PHE A 544 -9.85 -14.22 10.42
CA PHE A 544 -10.39 -12.86 10.40
C PHE A 544 -9.54 -11.91 11.27
N PRO A 545 -9.50 -10.60 10.99
CA PRO A 545 -8.75 -9.63 11.77
C PRO A 545 -9.26 -9.55 13.22
N ASN A 546 -8.33 -9.41 14.17
CA ASN A 546 -8.61 -9.11 15.57
C ASN A 546 -8.29 -7.65 15.97
N ARG A 547 -7.92 -6.82 15.00
CA ARG A 547 -7.56 -5.40 15.14
C ARG A 547 -7.80 -4.67 13.82
N LEU A 548 -7.99 -3.35 13.89
CA LEU A 548 -8.15 -2.46 12.71
C LEU A 548 -9.28 -2.89 11.76
N ALA A 549 -10.32 -3.49 12.34
CA ALA A 549 -11.53 -3.97 11.68
C ALA A 549 -12.77 -3.67 12.55
N THR A 550 -13.97 -3.91 11.99
CA THR A 550 -15.26 -3.71 12.66
C THR A 550 -15.78 -5.04 13.20
N ASP A 551 -16.00 -5.11 14.50
CA ASP A 551 -16.22 -6.36 15.24
C ASP A 551 -17.49 -7.11 14.77
N SER A 552 -18.56 -6.37 14.46
CA SER A 552 -19.82 -6.92 13.97
C SER A 552 -19.74 -7.38 12.53
N ALA A 553 -18.98 -6.68 11.69
CA ALA A 553 -18.70 -7.06 10.31
C ALA A 553 -17.90 -8.36 10.26
N THR A 554 -16.83 -8.45 11.04
CA THR A 554 -16.02 -9.67 11.20
C THR A 554 -16.87 -10.86 11.64
N LYS A 555 -17.68 -10.72 12.69
CA LYS A 555 -18.54 -11.81 13.19
C LYS A 555 -19.61 -12.22 12.18
N TYR A 556 -20.15 -11.28 11.42
CA TYR A 556 -21.13 -11.55 10.36
C TYR A 556 -20.52 -12.37 9.21
N VAL A 557 -19.36 -11.96 8.69
CA VAL A 557 -18.68 -12.71 7.60
C VAL A 557 -18.16 -14.06 8.10
N GLN A 558 -17.68 -14.15 9.34
CA GLN A 558 -17.34 -15.42 9.98
C GLN A 558 -18.56 -16.36 10.10
N SER A 559 -19.75 -15.83 10.38
CA SER A 559 -20.99 -16.62 10.41
C SER A 559 -21.36 -17.13 9.01
N LEU A 560 -21.12 -16.35 7.95
CA LEU A 560 -21.31 -16.79 6.56
C LEU A 560 -20.33 -17.90 6.18
N ALA A 561 -19.06 -17.80 6.58
CA ALA A 561 -18.07 -18.85 6.36
C ALA A 561 -18.48 -20.18 7.02
N GLN A 562 -18.89 -20.15 8.29
CA GLN A 562 -19.37 -21.34 9.01
C GLN A 562 -20.65 -21.94 8.40
N LEU A 563 -21.46 -21.13 7.72
CA LEU A 563 -22.72 -21.54 7.11
C LEU A 563 -22.56 -22.14 5.71
N TYR A 564 -21.65 -21.61 4.91
CA TYR A 564 -21.50 -21.93 3.48
C TYR A 564 -20.24 -22.73 3.13
N THR A 565 -19.19 -22.65 3.95
CA THR A 565 -17.94 -23.39 3.80
C THR A 565 -17.49 -24.01 5.14
N PRO A 566 -18.32 -24.87 5.78
CA PRO A 566 -18.02 -25.47 7.09
C PRO A 566 -16.77 -26.36 7.12
N GLU A 567 -16.20 -26.69 5.95
CA GLU A 567 -14.90 -27.33 5.78
C GLU A 567 -13.71 -26.44 6.14
N LEU A 568 -13.85 -25.11 6.11
CA LEU A 568 -12.79 -24.16 6.48
C LEU A 568 -12.81 -23.89 7.98
N VAL A 569 -11.67 -24.10 8.65
CA VAL A 569 -11.55 -23.84 10.08
C VAL A 569 -11.41 -22.34 10.33
N THR A 570 -12.51 -21.72 10.79
CA THR A 570 -12.56 -20.28 11.07
C THR A 570 -11.97 -19.88 12.42
N GLY A 571 -11.33 -18.72 12.48
CA GLY A 571 -10.82 -18.13 13.72
C GLY A 571 -10.27 -16.73 13.49
N TYR A 572 -9.20 -16.35 14.18
CA TYR A 572 -8.63 -15.00 14.12
C TYR A 572 -7.14 -15.03 13.71
N CYS A 573 -6.75 -14.07 12.87
CA CYS A 573 -5.35 -13.81 12.57
C CYS A 573 -4.76 -12.82 13.60
N THR A 574 -3.45 -12.93 13.83
CA THR A 574 -2.65 -11.92 14.54
C THR A 574 -1.85 -11.05 13.58
N ALA A 575 -1.93 -11.34 12.27
CA ALA A 575 -1.36 -10.53 11.22
C ALA A 575 -1.90 -9.09 11.25
N CYS A 576 -1.16 -8.18 10.62
CA CYS A 576 -1.58 -6.83 10.28
C CYS A 576 -0.65 -6.37 9.15
N CYS A 577 -1.15 -5.73 8.10
CA CYS A 577 -2.54 -5.38 7.82
C CYS A 577 -2.81 -5.55 6.32
N SER A 578 -3.90 -5.00 5.82
CA SER A 578 -4.23 -4.97 4.39
C SER A 578 -5.20 -3.81 4.13
N ASP A 579 -5.66 -3.64 2.90
CA ASP A 579 -6.51 -2.50 2.46
C ASP A 579 -7.79 -2.29 3.29
N HIS A 580 -8.29 -3.33 3.99
CA HIS A 580 -9.40 -3.19 4.94
C HIS A 580 -9.14 -2.10 6.00
N GLN A 581 -7.87 -1.92 6.42
CA GLN A 581 -7.46 -0.86 7.34
C GLN A 581 -7.80 0.52 6.77
N SER A 582 -7.57 0.76 5.48
CA SER A 582 -7.83 2.05 4.83
C SER A 582 -9.31 2.46 4.92
N TYR A 583 -10.22 1.50 4.76
CA TYR A 583 -11.66 1.73 4.92
C TYR A 583 -12.05 1.93 6.39
N TRP A 584 -11.46 1.15 7.29
CA TRP A 584 -11.68 1.29 8.74
C TRP A 584 -11.20 2.65 9.27
N GLU A 585 -10.04 3.13 8.81
CA GLU A 585 -9.46 4.43 9.16
C GLU A 585 -10.34 5.61 8.72
N GLU A 586 -10.98 5.53 7.55
CA GLU A 586 -11.96 6.52 7.06
C GLU A 586 -13.36 6.37 7.72
N GLY A 587 -13.49 5.42 8.66
CA GLY A 587 -14.65 5.20 9.52
C GLY A 587 -15.71 4.25 8.96
N PHE A 588 -15.40 3.51 7.89
CA PHE A 588 -16.33 2.55 7.29
C PHE A 588 -16.31 1.18 7.99
N PRO A 589 -17.43 0.43 8.00
CA PRO A 589 -17.44 -0.97 8.43
C PRO A 589 -16.54 -1.82 7.53
N ALA A 590 -15.45 -2.36 8.07
CA ALA A 590 -14.47 -3.10 7.29
C ALA A 590 -14.00 -4.39 7.99
N THR A 591 -13.70 -5.43 7.21
CA THR A 591 -13.12 -6.70 7.68
C THR A 591 -12.31 -7.36 6.56
N TRP A 592 -11.60 -8.44 6.89
CA TRP A 592 -10.67 -9.13 6.01
C TRP A 592 -10.83 -10.66 6.09
N LEU A 593 -10.64 -11.33 4.95
CA LEU A 593 -10.43 -12.78 4.83
C LEU A 593 -8.94 -13.03 4.69
N PHE A 594 -8.37 -13.74 5.67
CA PHE A 594 -6.99 -14.23 5.64
C PHE A 594 -6.98 -15.75 5.70
N GLU A 595 -5.96 -16.37 5.15
CA GLU A 595 -5.83 -17.82 5.02
C GLU A 595 -5.78 -18.61 6.35
N ARG A 596 -5.14 -18.06 7.39
CA ARG A 596 -4.62 -18.89 8.49
C ARG A 596 -4.84 -18.28 9.87
N ASN A 597 -5.23 -19.12 10.83
CA ASN A 597 -5.40 -18.70 12.22
C ASN A 597 -4.05 -18.46 12.90
N GLY A 598 -3.87 -17.26 13.46
CA GLY A 598 -2.60 -16.79 14.02
C GLY A 598 -1.80 -15.89 13.06
N ALA A 599 -0.46 -15.99 13.10
CA ALA A 599 0.42 -15.18 12.26
C ALA A 599 0.51 -15.72 10.82
N ILE A 600 0.99 -14.86 9.91
CA ILE A 600 1.49 -15.28 8.59
C ILE A 600 2.49 -16.40 8.81
N ALA A 601 2.30 -17.51 8.10
CA ALA A 601 3.18 -18.67 8.17
C ALA A 601 3.60 -19.15 6.79
N ASP A 602 3.17 -18.51 5.71
CA ASP A 602 3.65 -18.84 4.38
C ASP A 602 5.17 -18.52 4.27
N PRO A 603 6.04 -19.53 4.07
CA PRO A 603 7.46 -19.28 3.84
C PRO A 603 7.73 -18.60 2.49
N ALA A 604 6.74 -18.50 1.59
CA ALA A 604 6.87 -17.81 0.32
C ALA A 604 6.42 -16.34 0.34
N TYR A 605 5.87 -15.83 1.45
CA TYR A 605 5.44 -14.43 1.59
C TYR A 605 6.50 -13.43 1.08
N HIS A 606 6.11 -12.58 0.13
CA HIS A 606 6.96 -11.68 -0.68
C HIS A 606 8.19 -12.32 -1.39
N GLN A 607 8.35 -13.65 -1.45
CA GLN A 607 9.51 -14.28 -2.06
C GLN A 607 9.33 -14.45 -3.57
N SER A 608 10.44 -14.51 -4.31
CA SER A 608 10.42 -14.82 -5.75
C SER A 608 9.92 -16.24 -6.08
N TYR A 609 9.67 -17.07 -5.06
CA TYR A 609 9.07 -18.40 -5.18
C TYR A 609 7.62 -18.46 -4.66
N ASP A 610 6.95 -17.33 -4.46
CA ASP A 610 5.49 -17.30 -4.26
C ASP A 610 4.75 -17.64 -5.55
N LEU A 611 4.78 -18.92 -5.88
CA LEU A 611 4.20 -19.54 -7.06
C LEU A 611 3.05 -20.44 -6.61
N THR A 612 2.07 -20.67 -7.48
CA THR A 612 0.91 -21.50 -7.15
C THR A 612 1.24 -23.00 -7.04
N ASN A 613 2.31 -23.46 -7.67
CA ASN A 613 2.73 -24.87 -7.68
C ASN A 613 3.74 -25.16 -6.56
N ARG A 614 3.33 -25.00 -5.30
CA ARG A 614 4.16 -25.26 -4.12
C ARG A 614 3.38 -25.95 -3.00
N THR A 615 4.08 -26.64 -2.12
CA THR A 615 3.48 -27.30 -0.95
C THR A 615 2.81 -26.27 -0.04
N GLY A 616 1.55 -26.51 0.33
CA GLY A 616 0.75 -25.65 1.21
C GLY A 616 -0.16 -24.68 0.47
N TYR A 617 0.10 -24.35 -0.80
CA TYR A 617 -0.82 -23.59 -1.63
C TYR A 617 -2.00 -24.49 -2.05
N ASP A 618 -3.21 -24.18 -1.58
CA ASP A 618 -4.42 -24.97 -1.77
C ASP A 618 -5.51 -24.20 -2.53
N PHE A 619 -5.82 -24.69 -3.72
CA PHE A 619 -6.90 -24.14 -4.55
C PHE A 619 -8.31 -24.44 -4.01
N ASP A 620 -8.51 -25.48 -3.21
CA ASP A 620 -9.79 -25.72 -2.55
C ASP A 620 -10.01 -24.73 -1.37
N GLN A 621 -8.95 -24.34 -0.64
CA GLN A 621 -9.01 -23.24 0.33
C GLN A 621 -9.36 -21.90 -0.34
N LEU A 622 -8.63 -21.51 -1.39
CA LEU A 622 -8.90 -20.30 -2.18
C LEU A 622 -10.33 -20.31 -2.76
N ARG A 623 -10.82 -21.48 -3.22
CA ARG A 623 -12.20 -21.64 -3.68
C ARG A 623 -13.20 -21.41 -2.55
N GLY A 624 -12.96 -21.96 -1.36
CA GLY A 624 -13.79 -21.74 -0.19
C GLY A 624 -13.82 -20.26 0.21
N ALA A 625 -12.67 -19.58 0.30
CA ALA A 625 -12.61 -18.14 0.53
C ALA A 625 -13.41 -17.34 -0.52
N THR A 626 -13.34 -17.75 -1.79
CA THR A 626 -14.14 -17.15 -2.89
C THR A 626 -15.63 -17.37 -2.69
N GLN A 627 -16.06 -18.53 -2.19
CA GLN A 627 -17.46 -18.80 -1.85
C GLN A 627 -17.94 -17.94 -0.66
N VAL A 628 -17.09 -17.70 0.35
CA VAL A 628 -17.43 -16.80 1.47
C VAL A 628 -17.61 -15.36 1.00
N ALA A 629 -16.65 -14.82 0.24
CA ALA A 629 -16.75 -13.47 -0.30
C ALA A 629 -17.98 -13.29 -1.22
N LEU A 630 -18.29 -14.29 -2.05
CA LEU A 630 -19.49 -14.28 -2.88
C LEU A 630 -20.78 -14.34 -2.04
N ALA A 631 -20.84 -15.18 -1.00
CA ALA A 631 -21.97 -15.25 -0.08
C ALA A 631 -22.18 -13.90 0.63
N THR A 632 -21.10 -13.24 1.05
CA THR A 632 -21.16 -11.89 1.64
C THR A 632 -21.75 -10.86 0.69
N ILE A 633 -21.39 -10.85 -0.60
CA ILE A 633 -22.01 -9.95 -1.58
C ILE A 633 -23.49 -10.28 -1.74
N LEU A 634 -23.84 -11.55 -1.96
CA LEU A 634 -25.21 -11.98 -2.20
C LEU A 634 -26.15 -11.59 -1.04
N GLU A 635 -25.75 -11.88 0.21
CA GLU A 635 -26.52 -11.57 1.42
C GLU A 635 -26.53 -10.07 1.74
N THR A 636 -25.38 -9.39 1.68
CA THR A 636 -25.29 -7.98 2.12
C THR A 636 -25.88 -7.02 1.09
N ALA A 637 -25.69 -7.29 -0.20
CA ALA A 637 -26.15 -6.43 -1.30
C ALA A 637 -27.60 -6.69 -1.75
N HIS A 638 -28.23 -7.75 -1.20
CA HIS A 638 -29.56 -8.28 -1.57
C HIS A 638 -29.69 -8.54 -3.06
N PHE A 639 -29.25 -9.72 -3.51
CA PHE A 639 -29.22 -10.09 -4.92
C PHE A 639 -30.58 -10.50 -5.50
N TYR A 640 -30.71 -10.33 -6.82
CA TYR A 640 -31.87 -10.66 -7.64
C TYR A 640 -31.43 -11.27 -8.97
N LEU A 641 -32.29 -12.15 -9.51
CA LEU A 641 -32.15 -12.83 -10.81
C LEU A 641 -33.14 -12.27 -11.86
#